data_AF-A0A2S8FY22-F1
#
_entry.id   AF-A0A2S8FY22-F1
#
_cell.length_a   1.000
_cell.length_b   1.000
_cell.length_c   1.000
_cell.angle_alpha   90.00
_cell.angle_beta   90.00
_cell.angle_gamma   90.00
#
_symmetry.space_group_name_H-M   'P 1'
#
loop_
_entity.id
_entity.type
_entity.pdbx_description
1 polymer ?
#
loop_
_entity_poly.entity_id
_entity_poly.type
_entity_poly.pdbx_seq_one_letter_code
_entity_poly.pdbx_strand_id
1 'polypeptide(L)'
;MHNRLLVIESTDVLRSKLREVLSEHHEVHILESGENVRQVIEEVQPALILLDYHLRDDCAVEICRAIRREFADRQIQLLVLGQDLNESQRLEMFAVGADNVLEKSIGRLELTAKIDVLMRLHSALMRATTAERKLEGYSRELERIVENRSMAIQSTQDIAVFALAKLADSRDTETGEHLVRMRAYSQMIAEQLRISGPYQDAIDELFLQDLFRSSPLHDIGKVGISDAILLKPGKLTPEEFNAMKQHVRIGAETLQEAAKSSPSGSFFHMAAEIARYHHERWDGCGYLEGLKGTEIPLAARIVSVADVFDALSSKRVYKDAIRAEQAKAMICEGSGTQFDPDIVTAFVETFDKIEAFSAEQHSVVRFLHAGSGQTANYHWGKHQAATELSGENAVVINDGSHPIGLIIKWLQSVGMNVRICGEYASAKHLIREVCPMVVISDWGQNRAAAEMFCRWIREERLPRYVYTMVLADQGLLSDPTLAYRLGIDDVFSHTISREELLSRINSASRVIELENHLRTVERNDPLTGLATLRYLNDQLKREWVRARNYHLPISCVVIDVDDFSDINRDYGVEAGDRVLQQLAQTIAAHGRQIDYLCRLDSDRLLLVLPECAEVNAYRIAMRIEMLVDKIVVEVNGKQVRCSVSMGVAQRNNDVPNLEALIDNAEIALKVAKSSGKRHVVCLGNCQDTAGMMAADDQVRERLEHLAASEIMTSPILTIKQSDKIAAATQLLIKEGFNSAPVVDEKGYLVGIISEKDLMQAFRRPEAGSTLVSGVMHSEVVSFDESDPAIHVYEYLSQAAMRRVIIVKDGRPVGVISRGNCLRWVHQLDVEMGLGDPTKLADVLDSGIMETATLSQIRDIIKGMDQAPTAGSIDRLSF
;
A
#
# COMPACT_ATOMS: atom_id res chain seq x y z
N MET A 1 -36.24 20.20 1.48
CA MET A 1 -35.88 21.54 1.99
C MET A 1 -36.16 22.52 0.87
N HIS A 2 -36.90 23.60 1.14
CA HIS A 2 -37.09 24.66 0.14
C HIS A 2 -35.75 25.40 0.02
N ASN A 3 -35.22 25.52 -1.19
CA ASN A 3 -34.01 26.30 -1.41
C ASN A 3 -34.33 27.79 -1.21
N ARG A 4 -33.42 28.53 -0.57
CA ARG A 4 -33.58 29.96 -0.29
C ARG A 4 -33.12 30.77 -1.50
N LEU A 5 -34.01 31.62 -2.00
CA LEU A 5 -33.78 32.54 -3.12
C LEU A 5 -33.86 33.97 -2.62
N LEU A 6 -33.02 34.83 -3.18
CA LEU A 6 -33.12 36.27 -3.01
C LEU A 6 -33.45 36.92 -4.35
N VAL A 7 -34.45 37.79 -4.39
CA VAL A 7 -34.83 38.55 -5.58
C VAL A 7 -34.59 40.03 -5.30
N ILE A 8 -33.87 40.71 -6.18
CA ILE A 8 -33.59 42.14 -6.09
C ILE A 8 -34.19 42.78 -7.35
N GLU A 9 -35.33 43.44 -7.21
CA GLU A 9 -36.10 43.99 -8.34
C GLU A 9 -36.83 45.26 -7.92
N SER A 10 -36.73 46.33 -8.72
CA SER A 10 -37.24 47.65 -8.36
C SER A 10 -38.74 47.84 -8.65
N THR A 11 -39.34 46.99 -9.49
CA THR A 11 -40.73 47.11 -9.93
C THR A 11 -41.69 46.23 -9.12
N ASP A 12 -42.68 46.83 -8.45
CA ASP A 12 -43.71 46.13 -7.67
C ASP A 12 -44.41 45.01 -8.45
N VAL A 13 -44.85 45.31 -9.67
CA VAL A 13 -45.59 44.36 -10.52
C VAL A 13 -44.76 43.10 -10.79
N LEU A 14 -43.47 43.27 -11.10
CA LEU A 14 -42.58 42.15 -11.39
C LEU A 14 -42.18 41.41 -10.11
N ARG A 15 -41.95 42.11 -8.99
CA ARG A 15 -41.75 41.48 -7.67
C ARG A 15 -42.91 40.58 -7.28
N SER A 16 -44.15 41.05 -7.40
CA SER A 16 -45.35 40.27 -7.08
C SER A 16 -45.46 39.04 -7.97
N LYS A 17 -45.21 39.18 -9.28
CA LYS A 17 -45.23 38.08 -10.23
C LYS A 17 -44.12 37.05 -9.96
N LEU A 18 -42.90 37.49 -9.68
CA LEU A 18 -41.79 36.61 -9.33
C LEU A 18 -42.05 35.90 -8.00
N ARG A 19 -42.62 36.60 -7.00
CA ARG A 19 -43.02 35.98 -5.73
C ARG A 19 -44.03 34.87 -5.95
N GLU A 20 -45.08 35.13 -6.72
CA GLU A 20 -46.12 34.14 -7.04
C GLU A 20 -45.51 32.91 -7.72
N VAL A 21 -44.66 33.11 -8.73
CA VAL A 21 -44.04 32.01 -9.49
C VAL A 21 -43.04 31.20 -8.67
N LEU A 22 -42.21 31.86 -7.87
CA LEU A 22 -41.07 31.22 -7.20
C LEU A 22 -41.43 30.62 -5.83
N SER A 23 -42.42 31.19 -5.13
CA SER A 23 -42.82 30.72 -3.79
C SER A 23 -43.53 29.36 -3.82
N GLU A 24 -43.90 28.85 -4.99
CA GLU A 24 -44.46 27.50 -5.14
C GLU A 24 -43.46 26.42 -4.72
N HIS A 25 -42.15 26.66 -4.90
CA HIS A 25 -41.10 25.64 -4.72
C HIS A 25 -39.89 26.12 -3.91
N HIS A 26 -39.80 27.42 -3.62
CA HIS A 26 -38.65 28.03 -2.95
C HIS A 26 -39.06 28.97 -1.83
N GLU A 27 -38.14 29.19 -0.89
CA GLU A 27 -38.30 30.26 0.10
C GLU A 27 -37.73 31.54 -0.50
N VAL A 28 -38.61 32.49 -0.83
CA VAL A 28 -38.25 33.68 -1.61
C VAL A 28 -38.19 34.91 -0.72
N HIS A 29 -37.02 35.50 -0.61
CA HIS A 29 -36.79 36.81 0.01
C HIS A 29 -36.67 37.86 -1.09
N ILE A 30 -37.27 39.03 -0.90
CA ILE A 30 -37.32 40.07 -1.95
C ILE A 30 -36.83 41.41 -1.39
N LEU A 31 -35.99 42.08 -2.16
CA LEU A 31 -35.50 43.43 -1.94
C LEU A 31 -35.91 44.33 -3.11
N GLU A 32 -36.17 45.59 -2.79
CA GLU A 32 -36.59 46.61 -3.77
C GLU A 32 -35.41 47.39 -4.34
N SER A 33 -34.28 47.36 -3.65
CA SER A 33 -33.03 48.05 -3.97
C SER A 33 -31.83 47.19 -3.58
N GLY A 34 -30.64 47.65 -3.96
CA GLY A 34 -29.34 47.10 -3.56
C GLY A 34 -28.98 47.37 -2.09
N GLU A 35 -29.78 48.16 -1.37
CA GLU A 35 -29.55 48.44 0.05
C GLU A 35 -29.69 47.16 0.89
N ASN A 36 -28.76 46.97 1.84
CA ASN A 36 -28.72 45.83 2.78
C ASN A 36 -28.55 44.43 2.15
N VAL A 37 -28.26 44.31 0.85
CA VAL A 37 -28.04 43.02 0.16
C VAL A 37 -27.04 42.14 0.92
N ARG A 38 -25.95 42.73 1.42
CA ARG A 38 -24.94 42.02 2.21
C ARG A 38 -25.52 41.39 3.48
N GLN A 39 -26.22 42.17 4.30
CA GLN A 39 -26.81 41.70 5.55
C GLN A 39 -27.82 40.57 5.28
N VAL A 40 -28.65 40.74 4.25
CA VAL A 40 -29.65 39.75 3.87
C VAL A 40 -28.99 38.47 3.35
N ILE A 41 -27.88 38.54 2.61
CA ILE A 41 -27.13 37.35 2.21
C ILE A 41 -26.55 36.62 3.43
N GLU A 42 -26.08 37.35 4.44
CA GLU A 42 -25.55 36.75 5.67
C GLU A 42 -26.65 36.02 6.46
N GLU A 43 -27.83 36.64 6.61
CA GLU A 43 -28.98 36.10 7.34
C GLU A 43 -29.70 34.98 6.58
N VAL A 44 -30.08 35.24 5.34
CA VAL A 44 -30.88 34.33 4.50
C VAL A 44 -30.02 33.22 3.90
N GLN A 45 -28.72 33.44 3.69
CA GLN A 45 -27.82 32.52 2.98
C GLN A 45 -28.47 31.92 1.71
N PRO A 46 -28.82 32.78 0.74
CA PRO A 46 -29.48 32.34 -0.48
C PRO A 46 -28.54 31.47 -1.31
N ALA A 47 -29.11 30.42 -1.92
CA ALA A 47 -28.38 29.57 -2.87
C ALA A 47 -28.33 30.19 -4.27
N LEU A 48 -29.33 31.02 -4.60
CA LEU A 48 -29.41 31.76 -5.85
C LEU A 48 -30.01 33.16 -5.61
N ILE A 49 -29.48 34.14 -6.34
CA ILE A 49 -29.93 35.53 -6.33
C ILE A 49 -30.40 35.88 -7.74
N LEU A 50 -31.63 36.36 -7.86
CA LEU A 50 -32.16 37.01 -9.06
C LEU A 50 -31.92 38.52 -8.92
N LEU A 51 -31.20 39.10 -9.87
CA LEU A 51 -30.83 40.51 -9.86
C LEU A 51 -31.39 41.21 -11.10
N ASP A 52 -32.20 42.23 -10.90
CA ASP A 52 -32.58 43.14 -11.97
C ASP A 52 -31.36 43.93 -12.46
N TYR A 53 -31.14 43.98 -13.77
CA TYR A 53 -30.14 44.83 -14.38
C TYR A 53 -30.50 46.32 -14.27
N HIS A 54 -31.79 46.67 -14.37
CA HIS A 54 -32.31 48.04 -14.39
C HIS A 54 -32.88 48.47 -13.03
N LEU A 55 -32.07 48.37 -11.97
CA LEU A 55 -32.44 48.90 -10.66
C LEU A 55 -32.57 50.43 -10.72
N ARG A 56 -33.50 50.99 -9.94
CA ARG A 56 -33.84 52.42 -9.97
C ARG A 56 -32.71 53.31 -9.48
N ASP A 57 -32.09 52.94 -8.36
CA ASP A 57 -31.12 53.78 -7.63
C ASP A 57 -29.76 53.07 -7.43
N ASP A 58 -29.59 51.85 -7.97
CA ASP A 58 -28.41 51.01 -7.75
C ASP A 58 -27.81 50.47 -9.05
N CYS A 59 -26.50 50.18 -9.01
CA CYS A 59 -25.79 49.57 -10.13
C CYS A 59 -25.72 48.04 -9.98
N ALA A 60 -26.45 47.30 -10.83
CA ALA A 60 -26.44 45.84 -10.83
C ALA A 60 -25.04 45.23 -11.04
N VAL A 61 -24.19 45.89 -11.85
CA VAL A 61 -22.80 45.49 -12.10
C VAL A 61 -21.98 45.53 -10.80
N GLU A 62 -22.14 46.57 -9.99
CA GLU A 62 -21.43 46.73 -8.71
C GLU A 62 -21.92 45.73 -7.66
N ILE A 63 -23.23 45.50 -7.58
CA ILE A 63 -23.82 44.49 -6.68
C ILE A 63 -23.28 43.10 -7.02
N CYS A 64 -23.32 42.71 -8.30
CA CYS A 64 -22.81 41.42 -8.76
C CYS A 64 -21.33 41.23 -8.39
N ARG A 65 -20.51 42.27 -8.65
CA ARG A 65 -19.07 42.27 -8.32
C ARG A 65 -18.83 42.15 -6.82
N ALA A 66 -19.59 42.87 -6.00
CA ALA A 66 -19.48 42.82 -4.55
C ALA A 66 -19.82 41.42 -4.00
N ILE A 67 -20.91 40.80 -4.48
CA ILE A 67 -21.29 39.44 -4.08
C ILE A 67 -20.19 38.44 -4.40
N ARG A 68 -19.62 38.51 -5.61
CA ARG A 68 -18.52 37.61 -6.02
C ARG A 68 -17.25 37.78 -5.21
N ARG A 69 -16.97 38.99 -4.74
CA ARG A 69 -15.79 39.28 -3.91
C ARG A 69 -15.97 38.83 -2.47
N GLU A 70 -17.13 39.12 -1.87
CA GLU A 70 -17.36 38.95 -0.43
C GLU A 70 -17.89 37.56 -0.06
N PHE A 71 -18.57 36.87 -0.98
CA PHE A 71 -19.23 35.58 -0.72
C PHE A 71 -18.77 34.48 -1.68
N ALA A 72 -17.51 34.53 -2.12
CA ALA A 72 -16.93 33.57 -3.06
C ALA A 72 -17.01 32.11 -2.56
N ASP A 73 -16.82 31.90 -1.26
CA ASP A 73 -16.85 30.60 -0.59
C ASP A 73 -18.25 29.97 -0.55
N ARG A 74 -19.30 30.78 -0.68
CA ARG A 74 -20.70 30.34 -0.64
C ARG A 74 -21.22 29.86 -1.99
N GLN A 75 -20.49 30.07 -3.09
CA GLN A 75 -20.87 29.60 -4.43
C GLN A 75 -22.31 29.98 -4.85
N ILE A 76 -22.77 31.16 -4.41
CA ILE A 76 -24.12 31.66 -4.64
C ILE A 76 -24.34 31.83 -6.14
N GLN A 77 -25.46 31.36 -6.68
CA GLN A 77 -25.74 31.52 -8.10
C GLN A 77 -26.32 32.90 -8.40
N LEU A 78 -25.86 33.57 -9.45
CA LEU A 78 -26.30 34.91 -9.85
C LEU A 78 -27.01 34.85 -11.20
N LEU A 79 -28.33 35.07 -11.17
CA LEU A 79 -29.17 35.16 -12.36
C LEU A 79 -29.60 36.61 -12.58
N VAL A 80 -29.18 37.21 -13.69
CA VAL A 80 -29.50 38.61 -14.01
C VAL A 80 -30.70 38.68 -14.95
N LEU A 81 -31.67 39.56 -14.66
CA LEU A 81 -32.83 39.82 -15.51
C LEU A 81 -32.74 41.24 -16.08
N GLY A 82 -32.77 41.39 -17.41
CA GLY A 82 -32.75 42.71 -18.05
C GLY A 82 -33.74 42.82 -19.21
N GLN A 83 -34.06 44.05 -19.60
CA GLN A 83 -34.91 44.34 -20.76
C GLN A 83 -34.05 45.02 -21.83
N ASP A 84 -34.18 44.58 -23.10
CA ASP A 84 -33.48 45.17 -24.25
C ASP A 84 -31.95 45.31 -24.08
N LEU A 85 -31.31 44.37 -23.36
CA LEU A 85 -29.87 44.39 -23.12
C LEU A 85 -29.09 44.17 -24.42
N ASN A 86 -28.15 45.07 -24.73
CA ASN A 86 -27.23 44.90 -25.84
C ASN A 86 -26.12 43.88 -25.50
N GLU A 87 -25.37 43.46 -26.53
CA GLU A 87 -24.31 42.46 -26.39
C GLU A 87 -23.21 42.89 -25.40
N SER A 88 -22.79 44.16 -25.45
CA SER A 88 -21.77 44.70 -24.54
C SER A 88 -22.21 44.62 -23.07
N GLN A 89 -23.47 44.95 -22.78
CA GLN A 89 -24.05 44.89 -21.43
C GLN A 89 -24.17 43.45 -20.92
N ARG A 90 -24.59 42.52 -21.80
CA ARG A 90 -24.62 41.09 -21.46
C ARG A 90 -23.22 40.57 -21.12
N LEU A 91 -22.23 40.87 -21.96
CA LEU A 91 -20.83 40.47 -21.74
C LEU A 91 -20.25 41.08 -20.46
N GLU A 92 -20.57 42.34 -20.15
CA GLU A 92 -20.16 42.99 -18.91
C GLU A 92 -20.68 42.25 -17.68
N MET A 93 -21.96 41.85 -17.68
CA MET A 93 -22.54 41.09 -16.57
C MET A 93 -21.88 39.74 -16.36
N PHE A 94 -21.56 39.01 -17.43
CA PHE A 94 -20.79 37.78 -17.33
C PHE A 94 -19.37 38.04 -16.80
N ALA A 95 -18.71 39.11 -17.26
CA ALA A 95 -17.36 39.46 -16.82
C ALA A 95 -17.28 39.81 -15.33
N VAL A 96 -18.34 40.41 -14.76
CA VAL A 96 -18.44 40.66 -13.30
C VAL A 96 -18.94 39.46 -12.50
N GLY A 97 -19.22 38.34 -13.17
CA GLY A 97 -19.48 37.05 -12.54
C GLY A 97 -20.95 36.64 -12.45
N ALA A 98 -21.86 37.20 -13.25
CA ALA A 98 -23.20 36.61 -13.39
C ALA A 98 -23.10 35.19 -13.97
N ASP A 99 -23.82 34.22 -13.41
CA ASP A 99 -23.84 32.85 -13.94
C ASP A 99 -24.70 32.75 -15.20
N ASN A 100 -25.75 33.57 -15.26
CA ASN A 100 -26.63 33.68 -16.41
C ASN A 100 -27.29 35.07 -16.51
N VAL A 101 -27.66 35.48 -17.72
CA VAL A 101 -28.37 36.73 -18.02
C VAL A 101 -29.57 36.41 -18.91
N LEU A 102 -30.78 36.76 -18.46
CA LEU A 102 -32.04 36.48 -19.15
C LEU A 102 -32.82 37.76 -19.44
N GLU A 103 -33.70 37.67 -20.42
CA GLU A 103 -34.59 38.76 -20.77
C GLU A 103 -35.82 38.78 -19.84
N LYS A 104 -36.30 39.96 -19.43
CA LYS A 104 -37.49 40.07 -18.56
C LYS A 104 -38.78 39.55 -19.20
N SER A 105 -38.81 39.45 -20.53
CA SER A 105 -39.90 38.86 -21.32
C SER A 105 -39.99 37.33 -21.20
N ILE A 106 -39.08 36.70 -20.44
CA ILE A 106 -38.98 35.25 -20.27
C ILE A 106 -40.27 34.59 -19.77
N GLY A 107 -40.59 33.45 -20.37
CA GLY A 107 -41.72 32.63 -19.96
C GLY A 107 -41.50 32.01 -18.57
N ARG A 108 -42.58 31.84 -17.81
CA ARG A 108 -42.56 31.22 -16.46
C ARG A 108 -41.76 29.91 -16.42
N LEU A 109 -41.99 29.05 -17.41
CA LEU A 109 -41.40 27.72 -17.49
C LEU A 109 -39.91 27.75 -17.75
N GLU A 110 -39.47 28.68 -18.58
CA GLU A 110 -38.07 28.87 -18.86
C GLU A 110 -37.33 29.42 -17.64
N LEU A 111 -37.93 30.40 -16.94
CA LEU A 111 -37.36 30.93 -15.71
C LEU A 111 -37.20 29.85 -14.64
N THR A 112 -38.24 29.04 -14.41
CA THR A 112 -38.17 27.92 -13.45
C THR A 112 -37.09 26.91 -13.83
N ALA A 113 -37.01 26.50 -15.10
CA ALA A 113 -35.99 25.56 -15.56
C ALA A 113 -34.56 26.12 -15.36
N LYS A 114 -34.34 27.41 -15.61
CA LYS A 114 -33.03 28.05 -15.41
C LYS A 114 -32.64 28.13 -13.94
N ILE A 115 -33.58 28.40 -13.05
CA ILE A 115 -33.35 28.36 -11.61
C ILE A 115 -32.97 26.94 -11.18
N ASP A 116 -33.68 25.91 -11.67
CA ASP A 116 -33.39 24.51 -11.32
C ASP A 116 -31.99 24.05 -11.78
N VAL A 117 -31.53 24.47 -12.95
CA VAL A 117 -30.16 24.21 -13.43
C VAL A 117 -29.14 24.84 -12.48
N LEU A 118 -29.30 26.13 -12.19
CA LEU A 118 -28.37 26.86 -11.35
C LEU A 118 -28.36 26.30 -9.92
N MET A 119 -29.53 25.92 -9.38
CA MET A 119 -29.63 25.28 -8.07
C MET A 119 -28.89 23.93 -8.00
N ARG A 120 -28.93 23.14 -9.07
CA ARG A 120 -28.14 21.91 -9.18
C ARG A 120 -26.65 22.20 -9.26
N LEU A 121 -26.26 23.21 -10.04
CA LEU A 121 -24.88 23.66 -10.14
C LEU A 121 -24.34 24.11 -8.78
N HIS A 122 -25.10 24.92 -8.03
CA HIS A 122 -24.77 25.29 -6.65
C HIS A 122 -24.55 24.06 -5.77
N SER A 123 -25.48 23.10 -5.81
CA SER A 123 -25.40 21.89 -5.00
C SER A 123 -24.17 21.03 -5.38
N ALA A 124 -23.82 20.96 -6.66
CA ALA A 124 -22.61 20.28 -7.14
C ALA A 124 -21.35 20.98 -6.61
N LEU A 125 -21.24 22.30 -6.79
CA LEU A 125 -20.11 23.11 -6.31
C LEU A 125 -19.92 23.01 -4.80
N MET A 126 -21.01 23.04 -4.03
CA MET A 126 -20.95 22.90 -2.58
C MET A 126 -20.46 21.52 -2.15
N ARG A 127 -20.87 20.44 -2.84
CA ARG A 127 -20.34 19.09 -2.61
C ARG A 127 -18.85 19.00 -2.91
N ALA A 128 -18.39 19.61 -4.02
CA ALA A 128 -16.97 19.66 -4.41
C ALA A 128 -16.12 20.28 -3.31
N THR A 129 -16.47 21.52 -2.97
CA THR A 129 -15.76 22.31 -1.97
C THR A 129 -15.73 21.61 -0.61
N THR A 130 -16.81 20.89 -0.26
CA THR A 130 -16.87 20.11 1.00
C THR A 130 -16.00 18.87 0.95
N ALA A 131 -15.93 18.17 -0.18
CA ALA A 131 -15.10 16.99 -0.36
C ALA A 131 -13.60 17.35 -0.30
N GLU A 132 -13.19 18.44 -0.95
CA GLU A 132 -11.84 18.99 -0.89
C GLU A 132 -11.43 19.29 0.56
N ARG A 133 -12.26 20.03 1.31
CA ARG A 133 -12.01 20.32 2.73
C ARG A 133 -11.84 19.05 3.58
N LYS A 134 -12.57 17.97 3.27
CA LYS A 134 -12.41 16.68 3.97
C LYS A 134 -11.10 16.00 3.61
N LEU A 135 -10.70 16.00 2.34
CA LEU A 135 -9.43 15.44 1.89
C LEU A 135 -8.25 16.16 2.54
N GLU A 136 -8.28 17.49 2.61
CA GLU A 136 -7.29 18.30 3.34
C GLU A 136 -7.23 17.94 4.83
N GLY A 137 -8.38 17.63 5.44
CA GLY A 137 -8.47 17.14 6.82
C GLY A 137 -7.80 15.77 6.99
N TYR A 138 -8.04 14.85 6.06
CA TYR A 138 -7.42 13.52 6.08
C TYR A 138 -5.91 13.56 5.84
N SER A 139 -5.43 14.37 4.89
CA SER A 139 -3.98 14.51 4.63
C SER A 139 -3.24 14.95 5.89
N ARG A 140 -3.74 16.00 6.56
CA ARG A 140 -3.17 16.51 7.81
C ARG A 140 -3.15 15.45 8.92
N GLU A 141 -4.20 14.65 9.04
CA GLU A 141 -4.24 13.59 10.06
C GLU A 141 -3.29 12.44 9.72
N LEU A 142 -3.16 12.08 8.44
CA LEU A 142 -2.22 11.05 8.00
C LEU A 142 -0.77 11.47 8.23
N GLU A 143 -0.40 12.71 7.87
CA GLU A 143 0.91 13.30 8.16
C GLU A 143 1.22 13.21 9.65
N ARG A 144 0.27 13.61 10.51
CA ARG A 144 0.38 13.49 11.97
C ARG A 144 0.59 12.04 12.44
N ILE A 145 -0.09 11.07 11.83
CA ILE A 145 0.06 9.65 12.20
C ILE A 145 1.43 9.12 11.78
N VAL A 146 1.90 9.47 10.57
CA VAL A 146 3.20 9.04 10.05
C VAL A 146 4.34 9.59 10.91
N GLU A 147 4.32 10.88 11.24
CA GLU A 147 5.30 11.52 12.12
C GLU A 147 5.35 10.83 13.49
N ASN A 148 4.18 10.62 14.11
CA ASN A 148 4.09 9.97 15.43
C ASN A 148 4.62 8.52 15.40
N ARG A 149 4.33 7.76 14.32
CA ARG A 149 4.85 6.39 14.17
C ARG A 149 6.35 6.38 13.95
N SER A 150 6.88 7.30 13.15
CA SER A 150 8.32 7.43 12.91
C SER A 150 9.07 7.70 14.22
N MET A 151 8.59 8.67 15.02
CA MET A 151 9.14 8.96 16.35
C MET A 151 9.04 7.77 17.31
N ALA A 152 7.92 7.04 17.31
CA ALA A 152 7.75 5.87 18.17
C ALA A 152 8.71 4.72 17.78
N ILE A 153 8.91 4.49 16.48
CA ILE A 153 9.86 3.48 15.97
C ILE A 153 11.29 3.85 16.40
N GLN A 154 11.72 5.09 16.17
CA GLN A 154 13.04 5.56 16.58
C GLN A 154 13.25 5.44 18.09
N SER A 155 12.29 5.89 18.91
CA SER A 155 12.38 5.76 20.36
C SER A 155 12.47 4.30 20.81
N THR A 156 11.72 3.40 20.19
CA THR A 156 11.76 1.96 20.51
C THR A 156 13.11 1.35 20.14
N GLN A 157 13.66 1.73 18.99
CA GLN A 157 15.00 1.31 18.56
C GLN A 157 16.07 1.80 19.54
N ASP A 158 16.01 3.07 19.95
CA ASP A 158 16.96 3.66 20.91
C ASP A 158 16.93 2.96 22.27
N ILE A 159 15.72 2.60 22.75
CA ILE A 159 15.53 1.83 23.98
C ILE A 159 16.10 0.41 23.82
N ALA A 160 15.85 -0.25 22.69
CA ALA A 160 16.34 -1.61 22.43
C ALA A 160 17.87 -1.66 22.36
N VAL A 161 18.50 -0.74 21.62
CA VAL A 161 19.97 -0.63 21.53
C VAL A 161 20.57 -0.39 22.91
N PHE A 162 20.01 0.53 23.68
CA PHE A 162 20.50 0.81 25.03
C PHE A 162 20.31 -0.38 25.99
N ALA A 163 19.20 -1.13 25.87
CA ALA A 163 18.97 -2.33 26.65
C ALA A 163 19.97 -3.46 26.31
N LEU A 164 20.30 -3.65 25.03
CA LEU A 164 21.32 -4.61 24.59
C LEU A 164 22.71 -4.25 25.12
N ALA A 165 23.09 -2.97 25.04
CA ALA A 165 24.33 -2.47 25.61
C ALA A 165 24.40 -2.78 27.13
N LYS A 166 23.32 -2.49 27.85
CA LYS A 166 23.23 -2.76 29.30
C LYS A 166 23.28 -4.25 29.64
N LEU A 167 22.73 -5.12 28.80
CA LEU A 167 22.82 -6.57 28.99
C LEU A 167 24.26 -7.07 28.80
N ALA A 168 24.96 -6.59 27.78
CA ALA A 168 26.37 -6.90 27.58
C ALA A 168 27.24 -6.44 28.76
N ASP A 169 27.00 -5.22 29.24
CA ASP A 169 27.71 -4.60 30.37
C ASP A 169 27.43 -5.32 31.70
N SER A 170 26.24 -5.89 31.89
CA SER A 170 25.87 -6.63 33.11
C SER A 170 26.67 -7.92 33.36
N ARG A 171 27.43 -8.41 32.36
CA ARG A 171 28.40 -9.50 32.56
C ARG A 171 29.70 -9.03 33.21
N ASP A 172 29.97 -7.74 33.23
CA ASP A 172 31.05 -7.12 33.97
C ASP A 172 30.56 -6.74 35.39
N THR A 173 31.50 -6.43 36.27
CA THR A 173 31.24 -5.85 37.59
C THR A 173 30.76 -4.39 37.56
N GLU A 174 30.63 -3.81 36.36
CA GLU A 174 30.19 -2.44 36.14
C GLU A 174 28.66 -2.35 36.12
N THR A 175 28.14 -1.26 36.68
CA THR A 175 26.69 -1.01 36.66
C THR A 175 26.34 -0.27 35.38
N GLY A 176 25.23 -0.62 34.74
CA GLY A 176 24.75 0.06 33.52
C GLY A 176 24.43 1.56 33.67
N GLU A 177 24.68 2.16 34.83
CA GLU A 177 24.73 3.61 35.02
C GLU A 177 25.95 4.24 34.35
N HIS A 178 27.07 3.51 34.21
CA HIS A 178 28.25 3.95 33.46
C HIS A 178 27.88 4.30 32.01
N LEU A 179 27.10 3.45 31.33
CA LEU A 179 26.67 3.69 29.96
C LEU A 179 25.86 4.99 29.79
N VAL A 180 25.09 5.38 30.81
CA VAL A 180 24.34 6.65 30.81
C VAL A 180 25.30 7.84 30.92
N ARG A 181 26.29 7.75 31.82
CA ARG A 181 27.30 8.79 32.01
C ARG A 181 28.21 8.93 30.80
N MET A 182 28.65 7.81 30.22
CA MET A 182 29.44 7.76 28.99
C MET A 182 28.79 8.49 27.83
N ARG A 183 27.50 8.22 27.62
CA ARG A 183 26.68 8.88 26.60
C ARG A 183 26.65 10.39 26.82
N ALA A 184 26.38 10.82 28.04
CA ALA A 184 26.30 12.24 28.38
C ALA A 184 27.65 12.96 28.24
N TYR A 185 28.73 12.39 28.78
CA TYR A 185 30.07 12.98 28.70
C TYR A 185 30.54 13.10 27.25
N SER A 186 30.33 12.04 26.44
CA SER A 186 30.69 12.05 25.02
C SER A 186 29.95 13.17 24.27
N GLN A 187 28.64 13.34 24.52
CA GLN A 187 27.87 14.42 23.91
C GLN A 187 28.35 15.81 24.35
N MET A 188 28.54 16.02 25.65
CA MET A 188 29.00 17.32 26.18
C MET A 188 30.34 17.75 25.57
N ILE A 189 31.28 16.80 25.44
CA ILE A 189 32.59 17.06 24.83
C ILE A 189 32.42 17.38 23.33
N ALA A 190 31.61 16.60 22.60
CA ALA A 190 31.36 16.81 21.17
C ALA A 190 30.67 18.15 20.87
N GLU A 191 29.68 18.53 21.68
CA GLU A 191 29.00 19.83 21.57
C GLU A 191 29.97 20.99 21.81
N GLN A 192 30.87 20.86 22.79
CA GLN A 192 31.89 21.88 23.03
C GLN A 192 32.88 21.97 21.86
N LEU A 193 33.31 20.83 21.30
CA LEU A 193 34.15 20.81 20.10
C LEU A 193 33.47 21.47 18.89
N ARG A 194 32.13 21.37 18.78
CA ARG A 194 31.33 22.07 17.76
C ARG A 194 31.31 23.59 17.97
N ILE A 195 31.36 24.06 19.22
CA ILE A 195 31.28 25.49 19.57
C ILE A 195 32.64 26.19 19.46
N SER A 196 33.69 25.59 20.04
CA SER A 196 35.00 26.24 20.24
C SER A 196 36.18 25.48 19.65
N GLY A 197 35.98 24.25 19.16
CA GLY A 197 37.06 23.38 18.66
C GLY A 197 37.33 23.51 17.15
N PRO A 198 38.37 22.81 16.64
CA PRO A 198 38.72 22.80 15.22
C PRO A 198 37.80 21.90 14.36
N TYR A 199 36.80 21.25 14.97
CA TYR A 199 35.92 20.25 14.33
C TYR A 199 34.49 20.77 14.06
N GLN A 200 34.27 22.09 14.01
CA GLN A 200 32.92 22.68 13.85
C GLN A 200 32.18 22.16 12.61
N ASP A 201 32.90 22.01 11.50
CA ASP A 201 32.34 21.52 10.23
C ASP A 201 32.18 19.99 10.20
N ALA A 202 32.84 19.26 11.11
CA ALA A 202 32.81 17.80 11.17
C ALA A 202 31.76 17.25 12.15
N ILE A 203 31.26 18.08 13.07
CA ILE A 203 30.27 17.70 14.10
C ILE A 203 28.95 18.40 13.80
N ASP A 204 28.08 17.74 13.01
CA ASP A 204 26.71 18.18 12.74
C ASP A 204 25.70 17.51 13.70
N GLU A 205 24.41 17.81 13.51
CA GLU A 205 23.34 17.25 14.35
C GLU A 205 23.22 15.72 14.19
N LEU A 206 23.51 15.20 12.99
CA LEU A 206 23.52 13.76 12.73
C LEU A 206 24.66 13.07 13.47
N PHE A 207 25.87 13.65 13.47
CA PHE A 207 27.00 13.14 14.24
C PHE A 207 26.69 13.06 15.72
N LEU A 208 26.04 14.09 16.30
CA LEU A 208 25.67 14.09 17.72
C LEU A 208 24.62 13.02 18.05
N GLN A 209 23.64 12.80 17.17
CA GLN A 209 22.64 11.74 17.33
C GLN A 209 23.25 10.34 17.22
N ASP A 210 24.14 10.15 16.24
CA ASP A 210 24.84 8.89 16.05
C ASP A 210 25.78 8.61 17.22
N LEU A 211 26.56 9.59 17.68
CA LEU A 211 27.45 9.45 18.84
C LEU A 211 26.67 9.07 20.10
N PHE A 212 25.49 9.68 20.31
CA PHE A 212 24.60 9.32 21.41
C PHE A 212 24.15 7.86 21.34
N ARG A 213 23.79 7.36 20.16
CA ARG A 213 23.38 5.96 19.98
C ARG A 213 24.55 4.99 20.11
N SER A 214 25.73 5.40 19.66
CA SER A 214 26.87 4.52 19.43
C SER A 214 27.81 4.40 20.63
N SER A 215 27.99 5.44 21.43
CA SER A 215 28.93 5.41 22.57
C SER A 215 28.62 4.35 23.64
N PRO A 216 27.36 3.98 23.96
CA PRO A 216 27.08 2.88 24.89
C PRO A 216 27.54 1.50 24.37
N LEU A 217 27.81 1.36 23.07
CA LEU A 217 28.18 0.08 22.44
C LEU A 217 29.70 -0.15 22.38
N HIS A 218 30.52 0.77 22.89
CA HIS A 218 31.98 0.70 22.78
C HIS A 218 32.57 -0.63 23.27
N ASP A 219 31.99 -1.19 24.34
CA ASP A 219 32.44 -2.43 24.98
C ASP A 219 31.53 -3.64 24.72
N ILE A 220 30.63 -3.56 23.74
CA ILE A 220 29.67 -4.64 23.43
C ILE A 220 30.36 -6.00 23.21
N GLY A 221 31.59 -5.99 22.69
CA GLY A 221 32.36 -7.20 22.41
C GLY A 221 32.84 -7.97 23.65
N LYS A 222 32.71 -7.43 24.87
CA LYS A 222 33.01 -8.16 26.12
C LYS A 222 32.17 -9.43 26.25
N VAL A 223 31.01 -9.50 25.59
CA VAL A 223 30.19 -10.73 25.50
C VAL A 223 30.94 -11.92 24.89
N GLY A 224 31.94 -11.68 24.03
CA GLY A 224 32.75 -12.72 23.43
C GLY A 224 33.95 -13.16 24.29
N ILE A 225 34.17 -12.54 25.46
CA ILE A 225 35.29 -12.86 26.35
C ILE A 225 34.86 -13.93 27.38
N SER A 226 35.77 -14.85 27.67
CA SER A 226 35.57 -15.90 28.67
C SER A 226 35.42 -15.32 30.08
N ASP A 227 34.44 -15.79 30.85
CA ASP A 227 34.19 -15.36 32.23
C ASP A 227 35.42 -15.53 33.14
N ALA A 228 36.25 -16.55 32.89
CA ALA A 228 37.47 -16.78 33.66
C ALA A 228 38.51 -15.65 33.51
N ILE A 229 38.47 -14.94 32.39
CA ILE A 229 39.32 -13.78 32.10
C ILE A 229 38.59 -12.49 32.51
N LEU A 230 37.31 -12.35 32.17
CA LEU A 230 36.51 -11.16 32.44
C LEU A 230 36.33 -10.89 33.95
N LEU A 231 36.09 -11.92 34.75
CA LEU A 231 35.78 -11.81 36.18
C LEU A 231 36.98 -12.15 37.10
N LYS A 232 38.21 -12.18 36.57
CA LYS A 232 39.39 -12.63 37.32
C LYS A 232 39.71 -11.70 38.51
N PRO A 233 39.78 -12.22 39.75
CA PRO A 233 40.19 -11.41 40.91
C PRO A 233 41.73 -11.29 40.96
N GLY A 234 42.30 -10.44 40.10
CA GLY A 234 43.75 -10.17 40.05
C GLY A 234 44.22 -9.58 38.72
N LYS A 235 45.51 -9.25 38.61
CA LYS A 235 46.08 -8.79 37.33
C LYS A 235 46.04 -9.91 36.29
N LEU A 236 45.65 -9.57 35.07
CA LEU A 236 45.70 -10.48 33.93
C LEU A 236 47.15 -10.81 33.57
N THR A 237 47.42 -12.05 33.18
CA THR A 237 48.69 -12.42 32.54
C THR A 237 48.79 -11.80 31.15
N PRO A 238 49.98 -11.74 30.52
CA PRO A 238 50.13 -11.21 29.16
C PRO A 238 49.21 -11.89 28.14
N GLU A 239 49.02 -13.21 28.26
CA GLU A 239 48.16 -14.02 27.38
C GLU A 239 46.69 -13.70 27.62
N GLU A 240 46.26 -13.60 28.88
CA GLU A 240 44.89 -13.22 29.26
C GLU A 240 44.58 -11.78 28.85
N PHE A 241 45.54 -10.87 28.96
CA PHE A 241 45.40 -9.49 28.50
C PHE A 241 45.26 -9.42 26.97
N ASN A 242 46.03 -10.22 26.23
CA ASN A 242 45.87 -10.33 24.77
C ASN A 242 44.51 -10.93 24.36
N ALA A 243 43.99 -11.89 25.14
CA ALA A 243 42.63 -12.39 24.96
C ALA A 243 41.58 -11.32 25.27
N MET A 244 41.76 -10.55 26.35
CA MET A 244 40.86 -9.44 26.70
C MET A 244 40.78 -8.40 25.59
N LYS A 245 41.90 -8.03 24.94
CA LYS A 245 41.91 -7.08 23.81
C LYS A 245 41.00 -7.50 22.65
N GLN A 246 40.65 -8.78 22.51
CA GLN A 246 39.79 -9.24 21.42
C GLN A 246 38.37 -8.67 21.49
N HIS A 247 37.91 -8.13 22.63
CA HIS A 247 36.56 -7.53 22.73
C HIS A 247 36.38 -6.39 21.72
N VAL A 248 37.43 -5.59 21.51
CA VAL A 248 37.49 -4.51 20.52
C VAL A 248 37.18 -5.04 19.12
N ARG A 249 37.80 -6.18 18.75
CA ARG A 249 37.60 -6.82 17.45
C ARG A 249 36.21 -7.45 17.32
N ILE A 250 35.80 -8.22 18.32
CA ILE A 250 34.51 -8.90 18.34
C ILE A 250 33.36 -7.88 18.25
N GLY A 251 33.43 -6.81 19.04
CA GLY A 251 32.44 -5.74 19.03
C GLY A 251 32.37 -5.02 17.68
N ALA A 252 33.52 -4.63 17.14
CA ALA A 252 33.58 -3.94 15.84
C ALA A 252 33.05 -4.81 14.69
N GLU A 253 33.48 -6.07 14.58
CA GLU A 253 33.02 -6.99 13.53
C GLU A 253 31.50 -7.19 13.59
N THR A 254 30.95 -7.42 14.78
CA THR A 254 29.51 -7.58 15.01
C THR A 254 28.72 -6.35 14.56
N LEU A 255 29.17 -5.16 14.95
CA LEU A 255 28.50 -3.89 14.63
C LEU A 255 28.64 -3.54 13.14
N GLN A 256 29.77 -3.88 12.51
CA GLN A 256 29.97 -3.68 11.07
C GLN A 256 29.04 -4.56 10.23
N GLU A 257 28.80 -5.80 10.66
CA GLU A 257 27.84 -6.70 10.01
C GLU A 257 26.40 -6.21 10.15
N ALA A 258 26.04 -5.69 11.33
CA ALA A 258 24.76 -5.01 11.55
C ALA A 258 24.61 -3.77 10.65
N ALA A 259 25.67 -2.96 10.51
CA ALA A 259 25.67 -1.79 9.63
C ALA A 259 25.44 -2.15 8.14
N LYS A 260 26.03 -3.26 7.66
CA LYS A 260 25.85 -3.74 6.27
C LYS A 260 24.42 -4.19 5.97
N SER A 261 23.67 -4.55 7.01
CA SER A 261 22.31 -5.07 6.89
C SER A 261 21.23 -3.97 6.83
N SER A 262 21.59 -2.68 6.93
CA SER A 262 20.64 -1.56 6.89
C SER A 262 21.17 -0.35 6.10
N PRO A 263 20.47 0.13 5.04
CA PRO A 263 20.88 1.31 4.26
C PRO A 263 20.92 2.63 5.05
N SER A 264 20.20 2.69 6.18
CA SER A 264 20.10 3.85 7.08
C SER A 264 20.93 3.68 8.37
N GLY A 265 21.87 2.73 8.41
CA GLY A 265 22.64 2.33 9.59
C GLY A 265 23.84 3.21 9.95
N SER A 266 23.79 4.54 9.77
CA SER A 266 24.95 5.44 9.98
C SER A 266 25.53 5.30 11.39
N PHE A 267 24.68 5.19 12.42
CA PHE A 267 25.17 5.04 13.79
C PHE A 267 25.87 3.69 14.04
N PHE A 268 25.44 2.57 13.42
CA PHE A 268 26.13 1.29 13.59
C PHE A 268 27.55 1.33 13.02
N HIS A 269 27.77 2.09 11.95
CA HIS A 269 29.12 2.33 11.43
C HIS A 269 29.98 3.09 12.45
N MET A 270 29.46 4.18 13.02
CA MET A 270 30.13 4.93 14.08
C MET A 270 30.36 4.06 15.33
N ALA A 271 29.41 3.20 15.69
CA ALA A 271 29.55 2.28 16.83
C ALA A 271 30.68 1.27 16.60
N ALA A 272 30.79 0.74 15.38
CA ALA A 272 31.88 -0.16 15.01
C ALA A 272 33.25 0.55 15.10
N GLU A 273 33.36 1.80 14.63
CA GLU A 273 34.58 2.60 14.78
C GLU A 273 34.94 2.85 16.26
N ILE A 274 33.97 3.26 17.07
CA ILE A 274 34.18 3.48 18.51
C ILE A 274 34.67 2.17 19.16
N ALA A 275 33.95 1.07 18.96
CA ALA A 275 34.32 -0.23 19.53
C ALA A 275 35.71 -0.68 19.09
N ARG A 276 36.09 -0.38 17.84
CA ARG A 276 37.40 -0.77 17.27
C ARG A 276 38.58 0.06 17.78
N TYR A 277 38.36 1.35 18.04
CA TYR A 277 39.48 2.31 18.19
C TYR A 277 39.51 3.09 19.50
N HIS A 278 38.53 2.96 20.41
CA HIS A 278 38.50 3.76 21.65
C HIS A 278 39.68 3.48 22.62
N HIS A 279 40.40 2.35 22.44
CA HIS A 279 41.63 2.01 23.16
C HIS A 279 42.92 2.40 22.44
N GLU A 280 42.83 3.00 21.25
CA GLU A 280 43.98 3.62 20.60
C GLU A 280 44.43 4.85 21.38
N ARG A 281 45.73 5.18 21.29
CA ARG A 281 46.33 6.33 22.00
C ARG A 281 46.87 7.32 21.00
N TRP A 282 46.80 8.61 21.33
CA TRP A 282 47.30 9.68 20.44
C TRP A 282 48.76 9.48 19.98
N ASP A 283 49.61 8.94 20.87
CA ASP A 283 51.02 8.60 20.62
C ASP A 283 51.24 7.29 19.83
N GLY A 284 50.18 6.51 19.60
CA GLY A 284 50.14 5.18 18.98
C GLY A 284 50.69 4.06 19.84
N CYS A 285 50.77 4.23 21.16
CA CYS A 285 51.07 3.15 22.10
C CYS A 285 49.81 2.34 22.50
N GLY A 286 48.67 2.59 21.83
CA GLY A 286 47.39 1.94 22.07
C GLY A 286 47.29 0.55 21.43
N TYR A 287 46.07 0.00 21.41
CA TYR A 287 45.76 -1.25 20.73
C TYR A 287 44.37 -1.15 20.08
N LEU A 288 44.07 -1.89 19.02
CA LEU A 288 44.79 -3.05 18.43
C LEU A 288 45.72 -2.75 17.24
N GLU A 289 45.57 -1.61 16.60
CA GLU A 289 46.17 -1.27 15.30
C GLU A 289 47.33 -0.27 15.43
N GLY A 290 47.43 0.44 16.57
CA GLY A 290 48.54 1.35 16.87
C GLY A 290 48.46 2.66 16.08
N LEU A 291 47.24 3.10 15.76
CA LEU A 291 46.95 4.33 15.03
C LEU A 291 47.45 5.56 15.79
N LYS A 292 47.87 6.61 15.06
CA LYS A 292 48.44 7.82 15.66
C LYS A 292 47.66 9.08 15.30
N GLY A 293 47.51 9.97 16.27
CA GLY A 293 46.89 11.27 16.05
C GLY A 293 45.49 11.18 15.44
N THR A 294 45.29 11.87 14.32
CA THR A 294 44.01 11.96 13.61
C THR A 294 43.65 10.73 12.78
N GLU A 295 44.52 9.72 12.70
CA GLU A 295 44.17 8.42 12.10
C GLU A 295 43.12 7.69 12.95
N ILE A 296 43.04 8.00 14.24
CA ILE A 296 42.01 7.51 15.14
C ILE A 296 40.70 8.28 14.85
N PRO A 297 39.57 7.61 14.55
CA PRO A 297 38.30 8.27 14.28
C PRO A 297 37.90 9.23 15.40
N LEU A 298 37.34 10.39 15.02
CA LEU A 298 36.99 11.45 15.98
C LEU A 298 36.05 10.95 17.09
N ALA A 299 35.04 10.17 16.72
CA ALA A 299 34.10 9.59 17.69
C ALA A 299 34.82 8.70 18.73
N ALA A 300 35.78 7.88 18.30
CA ALA A 300 36.56 7.02 19.18
C ALA A 300 37.46 7.83 20.13
N ARG A 301 38.08 8.91 19.64
CA ARG A 301 38.90 9.82 20.47
C ARG A 301 38.05 10.54 21.55
N ILE A 302 36.83 10.96 21.21
CA ILE A 302 35.88 11.56 22.16
C ILE A 302 35.48 10.54 23.24
N VAL A 303 35.07 9.34 22.82
CA VAL A 303 34.64 8.28 23.74
C VAL A 303 35.78 7.83 24.65
N SER A 304 37.03 7.76 24.17
CA SER A 304 38.19 7.40 24.99
C SER A 304 38.39 8.32 26.20
N VAL A 305 38.21 9.64 26.03
CA VAL A 305 38.29 10.60 27.14
C VAL A 305 37.15 10.38 28.14
N ALA A 306 35.92 10.19 27.64
CA ALA A 306 34.76 9.93 28.48
C ALA A 306 34.91 8.63 29.29
N ASP A 307 35.41 7.56 28.66
CA ASP A 307 35.58 6.23 29.27
C ASP A 307 36.60 6.27 30.39
N VAL A 308 37.78 6.83 30.13
CA VAL A 308 38.81 6.94 31.16
C VAL A 308 38.37 7.87 32.29
N PHE A 309 37.65 8.95 31.99
CA PHE A 309 37.12 9.82 33.05
C PHE A 309 36.14 9.07 33.95
N ASP A 310 35.19 8.34 33.38
CA ASP A 310 34.23 7.57 34.16
C ASP A 310 34.93 6.46 34.97
N ALA A 311 35.86 5.73 34.35
CA ALA A 311 36.65 4.69 35.00
C ALA A 311 37.49 5.20 36.21
N LEU A 312 37.93 6.46 36.17
CA LEU A 312 38.69 7.09 37.26
C LEU A 312 37.78 7.66 38.36
N SER A 313 36.63 8.22 37.99
CA SER A 313 35.73 8.92 38.90
C SER A 313 34.66 8.02 39.53
N SER A 314 34.40 6.84 38.96
CA SER A 314 33.45 5.85 39.45
C SER A 314 34.07 4.89 40.47
N LYS A 315 33.26 4.43 41.43
CA LYS A 315 33.67 3.43 42.42
C LYS A 315 33.63 2.03 41.80
N ARG A 316 34.77 1.36 41.65
CA ARG A 316 34.87 -0.03 41.17
C ARG A 316 35.11 -0.99 42.33
N VAL A 317 34.79 -2.28 42.16
CA VAL A 317 34.93 -3.35 43.18
C VAL A 317 36.33 -3.42 43.80
N TYR A 318 37.35 -2.99 43.03
CA TYR A 318 38.78 -3.10 43.37
C TYR A 318 39.50 -1.75 43.53
N LYS A 319 38.80 -0.60 43.38
CA LYS A 319 39.41 0.74 43.48
C LYS A 319 38.40 1.78 43.94
N ASP A 320 38.74 2.52 44.99
CA ASP A 320 37.95 3.67 45.43
C ASP A 320 37.95 4.78 44.36
N ALA A 321 36.81 5.47 44.23
CA ALA A 321 36.63 6.59 43.32
C ALA A 321 37.65 7.70 43.60
N ILE A 322 38.34 8.16 42.56
CA ILE A 322 39.22 9.32 42.63
C ILE A 322 38.35 10.58 42.59
N ARG A 323 38.74 11.64 43.31
CA ARG A 323 38.03 12.93 43.22
C ARG A 323 38.02 13.42 41.78
N ALA A 324 36.89 13.94 41.31
CA ALA A 324 36.70 14.39 39.93
C ALA A 324 37.83 15.31 39.44
N GLU A 325 38.25 16.27 40.28
CA GLU A 325 39.35 17.18 39.95
C GLU A 325 40.72 16.52 39.81
N GLN A 326 40.96 15.44 40.56
CA GLN A 326 42.18 14.66 40.40
C GLN A 326 42.11 13.79 39.14
N ALA A 327 40.94 13.27 38.77
CA ALA A 327 40.74 12.58 37.49
C ALA A 327 40.94 13.54 36.30
N LYS A 328 40.45 14.79 36.40
CA LYS A 328 40.70 15.85 35.43
C LYS A 328 42.19 16.13 35.25
N ALA A 329 42.94 16.26 36.34
CA ALA A 329 44.39 16.48 36.30
C ALA A 329 45.11 15.34 35.56
N MET A 330 44.74 14.08 35.84
CA MET A 330 45.30 12.92 35.14
C MET A 330 44.99 12.91 33.63
N ILE A 331 43.78 13.30 33.23
CA ILE A 331 43.44 13.43 31.80
C ILE A 331 44.26 14.55 31.15
N CYS A 332 44.45 15.68 31.84
CA CYS A 332 45.28 16.79 31.35
C CYS A 332 46.75 16.38 31.17
N GLU A 333 47.31 15.61 32.10
CA GLU A 333 48.67 15.04 32.00
C GLU A 333 48.82 14.09 30.81
N GLY A 334 47.74 13.39 30.44
CA GLY A 334 47.68 12.50 29.27
C GLY A 334 47.51 13.22 27.92
N SER A 335 47.37 14.55 27.91
CA SER A 335 47.20 15.35 26.68
C SER A 335 48.41 15.23 25.75
N GLY A 336 48.17 14.94 24.47
CA GLY A 336 49.20 14.76 23.46
C GLY A 336 49.97 13.43 23.56
N THR A 337 49.62 12.57 24.51
CA THR A 337 50.17 11.21 24.63
C THR A 337 49.07 10.16 24.54
N GLN A 338 48.21 10.07 25.56
CA GLN A 338 47.05 9.18 25.54
C GLN A 338 45.89 9.82 24.78
N PHE A 339 45.63 11.10 25.01
CA PHE A 339 44.45 11.80 24.52
C PHE A 339 44.79 12.89 23.50
N ASP A 340 43.84 13.15 22.61
CA ASP A 340 43.88 14.28 21.69
C ASP A 340 43.86 15.62 22.47
N PRO A 341 44.85 16.52 22.26
CA PRO A 341 44.90 17.82 22.92
C PRO A 341 43.65 18.69 22.73
N ASP A 342 43.01 18.65 21.55
CA ASP A 342 41.83 19.47 21.26
C ASP A 342 40.61 18.97 22.04
N ILE A 343 40.47 17.64 22.15
CA ILE A 343 39.39 17.00 22.91
C ILE A 343 39.60 17.20 24.41
N VAL A 344 40.84 17.13 24.91
CA VAL A 344 41.15 17.45 26.32
C VAL A 344 40.79 18.90 26.63
N THR A 345 41.07 19.83 25.71
CA THR A 345 40.68 21.23 25.88
C THR A 345 39.17 21.39 26.01
N ALA A 346 38.39 20.77 25.10
CA ALA A 346 36.93 20.77 25.16
C ALA A 346 36.37 20.09 26.43
N PHE A 347 37.00 19.00 26.89
CA PHE A 347 36.67 18.35 28.15
C PHE A 347 36.87 19.28 29.35
N VAL A 348 38.00 20.01 29.39
CA VAL A 348 38.30 20.97 30.47
C VAL A 348 37.32 22.13 30.47
N GLU A 349 36.97 22.67 29.31
CA GLU A 349 35.99 23.76 29.16
C GLU A 349 34.57 23.34 29.59
N THR A 350 34.24 22.05 29.47
CA THR A 350 32.92 21.51 29.81
C THR A 350 32.89 20.81 31.17
N PHE A 351 34.01 20.81 31.89
CA PHE A 351 34.19 20.02 33.10
C PHE A 351 33.15 20.34 34.18
N ASP A 352 32.81 21.61 34.37
CA ASP A 352 31.80 22.03 35.37
C ASP A 352 30.42 21.41 35.09
N LYS A 353 30.05 21.26 33.81
CA LYS A 353 28.79 20.59 33.40
C LYS A 353 28.86 19.09 33.61
N ILE A 354 30.01 18.49 33.30
CA ILE A 354 30.28 17.05 33.50
C ILE A 354 30.21 16.70 34.99
N GLU A 355 30.82 17.52 35.86
CA GLU A 355 30.79 17.35 37.31
C GLU A 355 29.36 17.53 37.87
N ALA A 356 28.63 18.56 37.41
CA ALA A 356 27.24 18.77 37.79
C ALA A 356 26.33 17.59 37.41
N PHE A 357 26.47 17.05 36.20
CA PHE A 357 25.70 15.89 35.74
C PHE A 357 26.03 14.61 36.53
N SER A 358 27.31 14.40 36.84
CA SER A 358 27.77 13.31 37.70
C SER A 358 27.11 13.37 39.09
N ALA A 359 26.87 14.58 39.61
CA ALA A 359 26.17 14.80 40.88
C ALA A 359 24.63 14.59 40.78
N GLU A 360 23.99 14.96 39.66
CA GLU A 360 22.52 14.95 39.48
C GLU A 360 21.88 13.59 39.13
N GLN A 361 22.62 12.64 38.56
CA GLN A 361 22.14 11.33 38.11
C GLN A 361 21.52 10.42 39.20
N HIS A 362 21.45 10.87 40.46
CA HIS A 362 20.58 10.29 41.49
C HIS A 362 19.06 10.55 41.24
N SER A 363 18.66 11.26 40.19
CA SER A 363 17.24 11.54 39.85
C SER A 363 16.96 11.51 38.33
N VAL A 364 15.92 10.76 37.93
CA VAL A 364 15.62 10.34 36.53
C VAL A 364 14.90 11.42 35.70
N VAL A 365 15.25 11.61 34.41
CA VAL A 365 14.58 12.56 33.48
C VAL A 365 14.16 11.90 32.14
N ARG A 366 12.94 12.23 31.68
CA ARG A 366 12.32 11.94 30.36
C ARG A 366 12.45 13.16 29.43
N PHE A 367 12.64 12.95 28.14
CA PHE A 367 12.66 14.03 27.14
C PHE A 367 11.36 14.11 26.31
N LEU A 368 10.87 15.34 26.13
CA LEU A 368 9.75 15.77 25.29
C LEU A 368 10.31 16.39 24.00
N HIS A 369 9.64 16.21 22.85
CA HIS A 369 9.89 17.03 21.65
C HIS A 369 8.60 17.64 21.10
N ALA A 370 8.75 18.89 20.65
CA ALA A 370 7.75 19.84 20.21
C ALA A 370 7.67 19.91 18.68
N GLY A 371 6.50 20.30 18.14
CA GLY A 371 6.19 20.27 16.71
C GLY A 371 6.15 21.62 15.99
N SER A 372 5.22 21.69 15.02
CA SER A 372 4.86 22.74 14.04
C SER A 372 5.53 22.54 12.66
N GLY A 373 4.82 22.47 11.53
CA GLY A 373 3.47 22.90 11.19
C GLY A 373 3.54 24.04 10.17
N GLN A 374 3.51 23.73 8.87
CA GLN A 374 3.35 24.74 7.82
C GLN A 374 2.26 24.33 6.82
N THR A 375 1.33 25.25 6.61
CA THR A 375 0.22 25.18 5.67
C THR A 375 0.65 25.62 4.27
N ALA A 376 0.34 24.83 3.24
CA ALA A 376 0.45 25.25 1.85
C ALA A 376 -0.93 25.66 1.30
N ASN A 377 -0.98 26.89 0.76
CA ASN A 377 -2.11 27.47 0.04
C ASN A 377 -2.20 26.92 -1.39
N TYR A 378 -3.39 26.56 -1.87
CA TYR A 378 -3.65 26.44 -3.31
C TYR A 378 -4.92 27.18 -3.75
N HIS A 379 -4.75 27.97 -4.83
CA HIS A 379 -5.72 28.88 -5.42
C HIS A 379 -6.42 28.22 -6.63
N TRP A 380 -7.72 27.92 -6.53
CA TRP A 380 -8.53 27.44 -7.68
C TRP A 380 -9.12 28.55 -8.57
N GLY A 381 -8.40 29.67 -8.72
CA GLY A 381 -8.88 30.77 -9.55
C GLY A 381 -8.38 30.67 -10.99
N LYS A 382 -9.13 30.04 -11.90
CA LYS A 382 -9.28 30.33 -13.36
C LYS A 382 -9.75 29.09 -14.16
N HIS A 383 -11.06 28.81 -14.15
CA HIS A 383 -11.66 28.10 -15.28
C HIS A 383 -12.27 29.14 -16.22
N GLN A 384 -11.59 29.40 -17.35
CA GLN A 384 -12.10 30.22 -18.45
C GLN A 384 -13.15 29.42 -19.22
N ALA A 385 -14.33 29.98 -19.38
CA ALA A 385 -15.39 29.41 -20.21
C ALA A 385 -15.03 29.56 -21.70
N ALA A 386 -14.48 28.51 -22.30
CA ALA A 386 -14.46 28.30 -23.75
C ALA A 386 -14.15 26.82 -24.06
N THR A 387 -15.15 25.95 -23.94
CA THR A 387 -15.06 24.57 -24.42
C THR A 387 -15.49 24.52 -25.89
N GLU A 388 -14.61 24.13 -26.80
CA GLU A 388 -14.96 23.90 -28.20
C GLU A 388 -15.98 22.74 -28.29
N LEU A 389 -17.22 23.02 -28.72
CA LEU A 389 -18.29 22.02 -28.88
C LEU A 389 -18.03 21.01 -30.02
N SER A 390 -16.96 21.21 -30.78
CA SER A 390 -16.64 20.41 -31.97
C SER A 390 -16.20 19.00 -31.58
N GLY A 391 -16.81 17.99 -32.22
CA GLY A 391 -16.50 16.57 -31.98
C GLY A 391 -17.29 15.92 -30.84
N GLU A 392 -18.03 16.70 -30.05
CA GLU A 392 -18.82 16.17 -28.93
C GLU A 392 -20.08 15.45 -29.39
N ASN A 393 -20.42 14.37 -28.70
CA ASN A 393 -21.55 13.52 -29.04
C ASN A 393 -22.85 14.05 -28.45
N ALA A 394 -23.90 14.16 -29.28
CA ALA A 394 -25.27 14.42 -28.83
C ALA A 394 -26.19 13.29 -29.26
N VAL A 395 -27.13 12.90 -28.41
CA VAL A 395 -28.20 11.95 -28.77
C VAL A 395 -29.52 12.69 -28.82
N VAL A 396 -30.25 12.55 -29.91
CA VAL A 396 -31.58 13.13 -30.10
C VAL A 396 -32.61 12.01 -30.21
N ILE A 397 -33.57 12.00 -29.30
CA ILE A 397 -34.69 11.06 -29.28
C ILE A 397 -35.87 11.75 -29.94
N ASN A 398 -36.29 11.22 -31.10
CA ASN A 398 -37.40 11.76 -31.86
C ASN A 398 -38.37 10.63 -32.22
N ASP A 399 -39.48 10.54 -31.49
CA ASP A 399 -40.56 9.57 -31.72
C ASP A 399 -41.49 9.96 -32.89
N GLY A 400 -41.22 11.09 -33.56
CA GLY A 400 -42.00 11.63 -34.67
C GLY A 400 -43.11 12.59 -34.26
N SER A 401 -43.27 12.88 -32.96
CA SER A 401 -44.34 13.75 -32.44
C SER A 401 -44.16 15.23 -32.81
N HIS A 402 -42.92 15.72 -32.87
CA HIS A 402 -42.60 17.11 -33.27
C HIS A 402 -41.42 17.17 -34.27
N PRO A 403 -41.40 18.17 -35.18
CA PRO A 403 -40.32 18.35 -36.14
C PRO A 403 -39.04 18.91 -35.49
N ILE A 404 -38.24 18.04 -34.85
CA ILE A 404 -36.93 18.38 -34.23
C ILE A 404 -35.79 18.59 -35.26
N GLY A 405 -36.08 18.48 -36.57
CA GLY A 405 -35.07 18.56 -37.64
C GLY A 405 -34.23 19.84 -37.67
N LEU A 406 -34.76 20.98 -37.19
CA LEU A 406 -34.00 22.23 -37.10
C LEU A 406 -32.94 22.19 -35.99
N ILE A 407 -33.27 21.64 -34.82
CA ILE A 407 -32.36 21.48 -33.69
C ILE A 407 -31.16 20.63 -34.09
N ILE A 408 -31.40 19.51 -34.78
CA ILE A 408 -30.34 18.63 -35.29
C ILE A 408 -29.38 19.40 -36.20
N LYS A 409 -29.90 20.19 -37.15
CA LYS A 409 -29.07 21.01 -38.04
C LYS A 409 -28.25 22.06 -37.28
N TRP A 410 -28.82 22.68 -36.25
CA TRP A 410 -28.12 23.68 -35.45
C TRP A 410 -26.97 23.06 -34.64
N LEU A 411 -27.18 21.89 -34.02
CA LEU A 411 -26.14 21.13 -33.32
C LEU A 411 -25.01 20.71 -34.27
N GLN A 412 -25.35 20.20 -35.46
CA GLN A 412 -24.36 19.83 -36.47
C GLN A 412 -23.58 21.06 -36.98
N SER A 413 -24.22 22.23 -37.07
CA SER A 413 -23.56 23.47 -37.53
C SER A 413 -22.44 23.95 -36.61
N VAL A 414 -22.43 23.52 -35.35
CA VAL A 414 -21.37 23.82 -34.37
C VAL A 414 -20.37 22.67 -34.19
N GLY A 415 -20.44 21.66 -35.06
CA GLY A 415 -19.47 20.56 -35.11
C GLY A 415 -19.79 19.35 -34.22
N MET A 416 -20.99 19.27 -33.63
CA MET A 416 -21.36 18.12 -32.78
C MET A 416 -21.73 16.88 -33.60
N ASN A 417 -21.35 15.71 -33.06
CA ASN A 417 -21.69 14.39 -33.58
C ASN A 417 -23.08 13.96 -33.09
N VAL A 418 -24.11 14.31 -33.86
CA VAL A 418 -25.51 14.02 -33.50
C VAL A 418 -25.93 12.62 -33.95
N ARG A 419 -26.39 11.78 -33.00
CA ARG A 419 -27.01 10.47 -33.26
C ARG A 419 -28.50 10.53 -32.96
N ILE A 420 -29.34 9.90 -33.78
CA ILE A 420 -30.81 10.00 -33.68
C ILE A 420 -31.40 8.60 -33.46
N CYS A 421 -32.39 8.49 -32.58
CA CYS A 421 -33.16 7.27 -32.37
C CYS A 421 -34.65 7.58 -32.13
N GLY A 422 -35.53 6.63 -32.50
CA GLY A 422 -36.99 6.78 -32.36
C GLY A 422 -37.57 6.26 -31.05
N GLU A 423 -36.83 5.45 -30.30
CA GLU A 423 -37.34 4.78 -29.10
C GLU A 423 -36.37 4.89 -27.92
N TYR A 424 -36.91 5.02 -26.70
CA TYR A 424 -36.14 5.10 -25.47
C TYR A 424 -35.28 3.85 -25.22
N ALA A 425 -35.74 2.65 -25.62
CA ALA A 425 -34.96 1.41 -25.46
C ALA A 425 -33.66 1.44 -26.28
N SER A 426 -33.73 1.86 -27.54
CA SER A 426 -32.56 2.06 -28.40
C SER A 426 -31.67 3.19 -27.88
N ALA A 427 -32.27 4.28 -27.36
CA ALA A 427 -31.54 5.39 -26.76
C ALA A 427 -30.64 4.92 -25.60
N LYS A 428 -31.11 4.02 -24.74
CA LYS A 428 -30.30 3.46 -23.63
C LYS A 428 -29.04 2.76 -24.12
N HIS A 429 -29.15 1.96 -25.18
CA HIS A 429 -28.01 1.26 -25.76
C HIS A 429 -27.01 2.24 -26.38
N LEU A 430 -27.52 3.18 -27.15
CA LEU A 430 -26.72 4.22 -27.81
C LEU A 430 -26.01 5.14 -26.81
N ILE A 431 -26.66 5.49 -25.70
CA ILE A 431 -26.05 6.29 -24.62
C ILE A 431 -24.88 5.55 -23.98
N ARG A 432 -24.99 4.23 -23.76
CA ARG A 432 -23.89 3.42 -23.22
C ARG A 432 -22.72 3.29 -24.21
N GLU A 433 -23.02 3.22 -25.50
CA GLU A 433 -22.00 3.08 -26.56
C GLU A 433 -21.27 4.39 -26.83
N VAL A 434 -22.02 5.45 -27.11
CA VAL A 434 -21.48 6.72 -27.62
C VAL A 434 -21.17 7.72 -26.49
N CYS A 435 -21.73 7.48 -25.30
CA CYS A 435 -21.58 8.32 -24.11
C CYS A 435 -21.77 9.80 -24.43
N PRO A 436 -22.97 10.27 -24.82
CA PRO A 436 -23.18 11.65 -25.24
C PRO A 436 -22.95 12.67 -24.12
N MET A 437 -22.54 13.87 -24.50
CA MET A 437 -22.53 15.05 -23.62
C MET A 437 -23.97 15.45 -23.27
N VAL A 438 -24.83 15.51 -24.29
CA VAL A 438 -26.22 15.95 -24.16
C VAL A 438 -27.17 14.95 -24.80
N VAL A 439 -28.29 14.71 -24.12
CA VAL A 439 -29.45 13.98 -24.64
C VAL A 439 -30.59 14.95 -24.78
N ILE A 440 -31.14 15.08 -25.99
CA ILE A 440 -32.33 15.88 -26.26
C ILE A 440 -33.49 14.94 -26.57
N SER A 441 -34.59 15.06 -25.84
CA SER A 441 -35.79 14.24 -26.06
C SER A 441 -37.01 15.11 -26.28
N ASP A 442 -37.89 14.67 -27.17
CA ASP A 442 -39.30 15.07 -27.14
C ASP A 442 -39.95 14.47 -25.89
N TRP A 443 -40.72 15.24 -25.13
CA TRP A 443 -41.50 14.70 -24.00
C TRP A 443 -42.56 13.70 -24.47
N GLY A 444 -43.03 13.84 -25.73
CA GLY A 444 -43.80 12.83 -26.48
C GLY A 444 -45.16 12.44 -25.87
N GLN A 445 -45.94 11.63 -26.59
CA GLN A 445 -47.26 11.17 -26.12
C GLN A 445 -47.18 10.10 -25.00
N ASN A 446 -46.04 9.39 -24.88
CA ASN A 446 -45.85 8.31 -23.91
C ASN A 446 -45.03 8.77 -22.69
N ARG A 447 -45.69 9.54 -21.81
CA ARG A 447 -45.10 10.09 -20.57
C ARG A 447 -44.42 9.05 -19.70
N ALA A 448 -45.07 7.91 -19.45
CA ALA A 448 -44.53 6.88 -18.56
C ALA A 448 -43.16 6.37 -19.02
N ALA A 449 -42.97 6.22 -20.33
CA ALA A 449 -41.69 5.80 -20.90
C ALA A 449 -40.61 6.90 -20.76
N ALA A 450 -40.96 8.16 -20.99
CA ALA A 450 -40.07 9.31 -20.84
C ALA A 450 -39.61 9.48 -19.38
N GLU A 451 -40.52 9.33 -18.42
CA GLU A 451 -40.20 9.40 -16.99
C GLU A 451 -39.23 8.29 -16.57
N MET A 452 -39.53 7.04 -16.94
CA MET A 452 -38.67 5.90 -16.65
C MET A 452 -37.29 6.05 -17.29
N PHE A 453 -37.22 6.65 -18.47
CA PHE A 453 -35.97 6.93 -19.16
C PHE A 453 -35.13 7.99 -18.44
N CYS A 454 -35.73 9.11 -18.02
CA CYS A 454 -35.02 10.16 -17.28
C CYS A 454 -34.50 9.66 -15.94
N ARG A 455 -35.32 8.90 -15.18
CA ARG A 455 -34.86 8.24 -13.94
C ARG A 455 -33.71 7.27 -14.22
N TRP A 456 -33.85 6.45 -15.27
CA TRP A 456 -32.79 5.52 -15.66
C TRP A 456 -31.47 6.24 -15.95
N ILE A 457 -31.45 7.36 -16.69
CA ILE A 457 -30.21 8.13 -16.93
C ILE A 457 -29.54 8.55 -15.62
N ARG A 458 -30.32 8.86 -14.58
CA ARG A 458 -29.81 9.31 -13.27
C ARG A 458 -29.35 8.17 -12.37
N GLU A 459 -29.99 7.02 -12.46
CA GLU A 459 -29.66 5.82 -11.69
C GLU A 459 -28.53 5.01 -12.32
N GLU A 460 -28.38 5.09 -13.65
CA GLU A 460 -27.38 4.34 -14.40
C GLU A 460 -25.96 4.87 -14.14
N ARG A 461 -25.00 3.95 -13.99
CA ARG A 461 -23.58 4.27 -13.81
C ARG A 461 -22.91 4.59 -15.16
N LEU A 462 -23.23 5.74 -15.73
CA LEU A 462 -22.62 6.21 -16.98
C LEU A 462 -21.19 6.76 -16.75
N PRO A 463 -20.29 6.68 -17.75
CA PRO A 463 -18.90 7.13 -17.65
C PRO A 463 -18.74 8.64 -17.43
N ARG A 464 -19.67 9.43 -17.97
CA ARG A 464 -19.78 10.88 -17.73
C ARG A 464 -21.20 11.27 -17.35
N TYR A 465 -21.34 12.41 -16.69
CA TYR A 465 -22.63 13.05 -16.47
C TYR A 465 -23.23 13.41 -17.83
N VAL A 466 -24.40 12.85 -18.12
CA VAL A 466 -25.14 13.12 -19.35
C VAL A 466 -26.18 14.17 -19.08
N TYR A 467 -26.05 15.31 -19.75
CA TYR A 467 -26.99 16.43 -19.59
C TYR A 467 -28.28 16.16 -20.36
N THR A 468 -29.43 16.26 -19.71
CA THR A 468 -30.73 15.95 -20.33
C THR A 468 -31.51 17.23 -20.64
N MET A 469 -31.89 17.42 -21.89
CA MET A 469 -32.73 18.51 -22.33
C MET A 469 -34.04 17.96 -22.90
N VAL A 470 -35.17 18.53 -22.51
CA VAL A 470 -36.49 18.05 -22.92
C VAL A 470 -37.29 19.15 -23.60
N LEU A 471 -37.86 18.83 -24.77
CA LEU A 471 -38.89 19.66 -25.39
C LEU A 471 -40.21 19.46 -24.66
N ALA A 472 -40.73 20.52 -24.04
CA ALA A 472 -41.94 20.44 -23.24
C ALA A 472 -43.24 20.44 -24.08
N ASP A 473 -44.17 19.57 -23.69
CA ASP A 473 -45.58 19.58 -24.13
C ASP A 473 -46.49 20.31 -23.11
N GLN A 474 -47.73 20.63 -23.49
CA GLN A 474 -48.66 21.38 -22.62
C GLN A 474 -48.87 20.77 -21.21
N GLY A 475 -48.68 19.46 -21.03
CA GLY A 475 -48.85 18.86 -19.71
C GLY A 475 -47.57 18.80 -18.86
N LEU A 476 -46.36 18.87 -19.44
CA LEU A 476 -45.12 19.07 -18.67
C LEU A 476 -45.09 20.51 -18.20
N LEU A 477 -45.64 21.40 -19.03
CA LEU A 477 -45.84 22.80 -18.69
C LEU A 477 -46.84 23.01 -17.53
N SER A 478 -47.66 22.02 -17.20
CA SER A 478 -48.65 22.10 -16.11
C SER A 478 -48.15 21.63 -14.73
N ASP A 479 -47.05 20.87 -14.66
CA ASP A 479 -46.41 20.45 -13.39
C ASP A 479 -44.89 20.65 -13.47
N PRO A 480 -44.37 21.84 -13.08
CA PRO A 480 -42.93 22.13 -13.11
C PRO A 480 -42.10 21.20 -12.21
N THR A 481 -42.70 20.67 -11.13
CA THR A 481 -41.99 19.78 -10.18
C THR A 481 -41.66 18.41 -10.76
N LEU A 482 -42.35 18.02 -11.82
CA LEU A 482 -42.15 16.74 -12.48
C LEU A 482 -40.74 16.63 -13.07
N ALA A 483 -40.25 17.70 -13.71
CA ALA A 483 -38.91 17.73 -14.28
C ALA A 483 -37.82 17.56 -13.21
N TYR A 484 -37.99 18.21 -12.07
CA TYR A 484 -37.10 18.09 -10.91
C TYR A 484 -37.05 16.66 -10.36
N ARG A 485 -38.21 16.03 -10.12
CA ARG A 485 -38.29 14.66 -9.57
C ARG A 485 -37.64 13.60 -10.48
N LEU A 486 -37.58 13.88 -11.78
CA LEU A 486 -37.03 12.97 -12.78
C LEU A 486 -35.57 13.29 -13.12
N GLY A 487 -35.04 14.37 -12.56
CA GLY A 487 -33.66 14.82 -12.77
C GLY A 487 -33.41 15.40 -14.15
N ILE A 488 -34.41 15.95 -14.85
CA ILE A 488 -34.24 16.56 -16.19
C ILE A 488 -33.45 17.86 -16.06
N ASP A 489 -32.37 18.05 -16.82
CA ASP A 489 -31.48 19.22 -16.62
C ASP A 489 -32.05 20.50 -17.20
N ASP A 490 -32.52 20.50 -18.43
CA ASP A 490 -33.07 21.70 -19.07
C ASP A 490 -34.37 21.38 -19.79
N VAL A 491 -35.30 22.34 -19.79
CA VAL A 491 -36.61 22.21 -20.44
C VAL A 491 -36.84 23.42 -21.32
N PHE A 492 -37.21 23.19 -22.57
CA PHE A 492 -37.42 24.26 -23.55
C PHE A 492 -38.63 24.00 -24.45
N SER A 493 -39.11 25.06 -25.10
CA SER A 493 -40.30 25.01 -25.94
C SER A 493 -39.96 24.63 -27.39
N HIS A 494 -40.97 24.24 -28.17
CA HIS A 494 -40.83 23.96 -29.60
C HIS A 494 -40.53 25.22 -30.45
N THR A 495 -40.59 26.42 -29.86
CA THR A 495 -40.32 27.70 -30.53
C THR A 495 -38.93 28.28 -30.21
N ILE A 496 -38.00 27.48 -29.68
CA ILE A 496 -36.65 27.92 -29.31
C ILE A 496 -35.86 28.48 -30.52
N SER A 497 -35.15 29.59 -30.31
CA SER A 497 -34.24 30.14 -31.33
C SER A 497 -32.90 29.41 -31.37
N ARG A 498 -32.15 29.56 -32.48
CA ARG A 498 -30.82 28.95 -32.61
C ARG A 498 -29.87 29.48 -31.56
N GLU A 499 -29.83 30.80 -31.40
CA GLU A 499 -28.94 31.51 -30.49
C GLU A 499 -29.21 31.10 -29.03
N GLU A 500 -30.49 30.97 -28.68
CA GLU A 500 -30.91 30.50 -27.36
C GLU A 500 -30.47 29.05 -27.12
N LEU A 501 -30.76 28.12 -28.04
CA LEU A 501 -30.35 26.71 -27.90
C LEU A 501 -28.83 26.58 -27.68
N LEU A 502 -28.03 27.28 -28.47
CA LEU A 502 -26.57 27.26 -28.35
C LEU A 502 -26.11 27.81 -27.00
N SER A 503 -26.73 28.89 -26.51
CA SER A 503 -26.45 29.43 -25.18
C SER A 503 -26.78 28.43 -24.06
N ARG A 504 -27.88 27.67 -24.21
CA ARG A 504 -28.24 26.61 -23.26
C ARG A 504 -27.22 25.47 -23.26
N ILE A 505 -26.71 25.06 -24.41
CA ILE A 505 -25.69 24.01 -24.54
C ILE A 505 -24.35 24.46 -23.95
N ASN A 506 -23.94 25.71 -24.19
CA ASN A 506 -22.74 26.28 -23.57
C ASN A 506 -22.86 26.29 -22.04
N SER A 507 -24.05 26.61 -21.52
CA SER A 507 -24.31 26.54 -20.08
C SER A 507 -24.25 25.10 -19.55
N ALA A 508 -24.84 24.16 -20.29
CA ALA A 508 -24.79 22.74 -19.97
C ALA A 508 -23.35 22.21 -19.91
N SER A 509 -22.49 22.61 -20.85
CA SER A 509 -21.09 22.20 -20.90
C SER A 509 -20.35 22.48 -19.59
N ARG A 510 -20.55 23.66 -18.99
CA ARG A 510 -19.95 24.01 -17.68
C ARG A 510 -20.43 23.09 -16.55
N VAL A 511 -21.73 22.80 -16.51
CA VAL A 511 -22.32 21.90 -15.50
C VAL A 511 -21.77 20.49 -15.65
N ILE A 512 -21.65 20.01 -16.89
CA ILE A 512 -21.10 18.69 -17.22
C ILE A 512 -19.64 18.59 -16.83
N GLU A 513 -18.83 19.59 -17.13
CA GLU A 513 -17.41 19.64 -16.78
C GLU A 513 -17.21 19.53 -15.26
N LEU A 514 -17.98 20.30 -14.48
CA LEU A 514 -17.94 20.30 -13.02
C LEU A 514 -18.45 18.98 -12.41
N GLU A 515 -19.59 18.45 -12.86
CA GLU A 515 -20.11 17.15 -12.41
C GLU A 515 -19.16 16.01 -12.77
N ASN A 516 -18.50 16.08 -13.93
CA ASN A 516 -17.49 15.11 -14.31
C ASN A 516 -16.23 15.25 -13.46
N HIS A 517 -15.74 16.46 -13.21
CA HIS A 517 -14.58 16.69 -12.34
C HIS A 517 -14.84 16.12 -10.93
N LEU A 518 -16.00 16.41 -10.36
CA LEU A 518 -16.45 15.85 -9.09
C LEU A 518 -16.50 14.33 -9.06
N ARG A 519 -17.10 13.74 -10.11
CA ARG A 519 -17.12 12.29 -10.28
C ARG A 519 -15.72 11.74 -10.43
N THR A 520 -14.82 12.41 -11.15
CA THR A 520 -13.44 11.98 -11.32
C THR A 520 -12.66 12.03 -10.01
N VAL A 521 -12.82 13.07 -9.18
CA VAL A 521 -12.12 13.17 -7.87
C VAL A 521 -12.64 12.13 -6.86
N GLU A 522 -13.94 11.80 -6.89
CA GLU A 522 -14.47 10.71 -6.05
C GLU A 522 -14.13 9.32 -6.61
N ARG A 523 -14.00 9.18 -7.94
CA ARG A 523 -13.92 7.89 -8.62
C ARG A 523 -12.53 7.47 -9.04
N ASN A 524 -11.63 8.40 -9.32
CA ASN A 524 -10.32 8.17 -9.90
C ASN A 524 -9.21 8.84 -9.07
N ASP A 525 -8.05 8.21 -9.06
CA ASP A 525 -6.81 8.75 -8.53
C ASP A 525 -6.33 9.91 -9.42
N PRO A 526 -6.07 11.12 -8.84
CA PRO A 526 -5.77 12.31 -9.62
C PRO A 526 -4.43 12.24 -10.36
N LEU A 527 -3.49 11.43 -9.89
CA LEU A 527 -2.18 11.27 -10.53
C LEU A 527 -2.25 10.34 -11.74
N THR A 528 -2.81 9.15 -11.56
CA THR A 528 -2.76 8.06 -12.55
C THR A 528 -3.99 7.99 -13.44
N GLY A 529 -5.10 8.64 -13.06
CA GLY A 529 -6.40 8.54 -13.73
C GLY A 529 -7.10 7.19 -13.55
N LEU A 530 -6.50 6.24 -12.82
CA LEU A 530 -7.10 4.95 -12.49
C LEU A 530 -8.25 5.12 -11.50
N ALA A 531 -9.16 4.15 -11.44
CA ALA A 531 -10.22 4.17 -10.42
C ALA A 531 -9.64 4.11 -8.99
N THR A 532 -10.29 4.75 -8.02
CA THR A 532 -9.96 4.59 -6.59
C THR A 532 -10.51 3.27 -6.07
N LEU A 533 -9.81 2.64 -5.11
CA LEU A 533 -10.31 1.42 -4.47
C LEU A 533 -11.69 1.64 -3.83
N ARG A 534 -11.93 2.83 -3.27
CA ARG A 534 -13.23 3.23 -2.70
C ARG A 534 -14.35 3.16 -3.73
N TYR A 535 -14.12 3.64 -4.95
CA TYR A 535 -15.11 3.59 -6.03
C TYR A 535 -15.35 2.17 -6.54
N LEU A 536 -14.28 1.38 -6.68
CA LEU A 536 -14.38 0.01 -7.15
C LEU A 536 -15.00 -0.95 -6.11
N ASN A 537 -14.97 -0.62 -4.83
CA ASN A 537 -15.36 -1.52 -3.75
C ASN A 537 -16.76 -2.12 -3.94
N ASP A 538 -17.75 -1.34 -4.39
CA ASP A 538 -19.09 -1.84 -4.68
C ASP A 538 -19.14 -2.86 -5.83
N GLN A 539 -18.35 -2.63 -6.89
CA GLN A 539 -18.27 -3.53 -8.04
C GLN A 539 -17.53 -4.81 -7.66
N LEU A 540 -16.39 -4.67 -6.97
CA LEU A 540 -15.60 -5.80 -6.51
C LEU A 540 -16.35 -6.66 -5.48
N LYS A 541 -17.17 -6.07 -4.60
CA LYS A 541 -18.07 -6.82 -3.70
C LYS A 541 -19.11 -7.65 -4.47
N ARG A 542 -19.68 -7.11 -5.54
CA ARG A 542 -20.62 -7.85 -6.39
C ARG A 542 -19.92 -9.00 -7.13
N GLU A 543 -18.74 -8.74 -7.69
CA GLU A 543 -17.93 -9.76 -8.33
C GLU A 543 -17.45 -10.84 -7.35
N TRP A 544 -17.14 -10.46 -6.10
CA TRP A 544 -16.80 -11.40 -5.03
C TRP A 544 -17.94 -12.37 -4.73
N VAL A 545 -19.16 -11.83 -4.53
CA VAL A 545 -20.36 -12.63 -4.27
C VAL A 545 -20.68 -13.54 -5.47
N ARG A 546 -20.58 -13.01 -6.70
CA ARG A 546 -20.75 -13.78 -7.93
C ARG A 546 -19.75 -14.93 -8.01
N ALA A 547 -18.46 -14.65 -7.86
CA ALA A 547 -17.40 -15.65 -7.92
C ALA A 547 -17.56 -16.73 -6.85
N ARG A 548 -17.98 -16.35 -5.63
CA ARG A 548 -18.28 -17.30 -4.56
C ARG A 548 -19.46 -18.21 -4.91
N ASN A 549 -20.58 -17.65 -5.35
CA ASN A 549 -21.80 -18.40 -5.61
C ASN A 549 -21.63 -19.40 -6.78
N TYR A 550 -20.90 -18.99 -7.82
CA TYR A 550 -20.69 -19.80 -9.03
C TYR A 550 -19.37 -20.59 -9.01
N HIS A 551 -18.63 -20.57 -7.91
CA HIS A 551 -17.32 -21.24 -7.77
C HIS A 551 -16.33 -20.84 -8.88
N LEU A 552 -16.41 -19.59 -9.32
CA LEU A 552 -15.48 -19.03 -10.32
C LEU A 552 -14.21 -18.54 -9.62
N PRO A 553 -13.03 -18.67 -10.27
CA PRO A 553 -11.79 -18.18 -9.71
C PRO A 553 -11.77 -16.65 -9.76
N ILE A 554 -11.23 -16.02 -8.73
CA ILE A 554 -10.89 -14.60 -8.71
C ILE A 554 -9.49 -14.48 -8.14
N SER A 555 -8.62 -13.80 -8.88
CA SER A 555 -7.24 -13.54 -8.48
C SER A 555 -7.01 -12.05 -8.36
N CYS A 556 -6.03 -11.65 -7.59
CA CYS A 556 -5.53 -10.28 -7.59
C CYS A 556 -4.00 -10.27 -7.68
N VAL A 557 -3.49 -9.15 -8.18
CA VAL A 557 -2.07 -8.86 -8.30
C VAL A 557 -1.84 -7.51 -7.62
N VAL A 558 -0.98 -7.50 -6.61
CA VAL A 558 -0.46 -6.25 -6.02
C VAL A 558 0.88 -5.97 -6.70
N ILE A 559 0.99 -4.80 -7.30
CA ILE A 559 2.12 -4.35 -8.12
C ILE A 559 2.77 -3.18 -7.40
N ASP A 560 4.08 -3.20 -7.26
CA ASP A 560 4.85 -2.19 -6.53
C ASP A 560 6.07 -1.78 -7.35
N VAL A 561 6.33 -0.46 -7.43
CA VAL A 561 7.49 0.08 -8.15
C VAL A 561 8.74 -0.07 -7.30
N ASP A 562 9.71 -0.83 -7.81
CA ASP A 562 10.97 -1.03 -7.11
C ASP A 562 11.74 0.29 -6.99
N ASP A 563 12.29 0.55 -5.80
CA ASP A 563 13.17 1.69 -5.52
C ASP A 563 12.54 3.06 -5.85
N PHE A 564 11.21 3.16 -5.73
CA PHE A 564 10.47 4.39 -6.01
C PHE A 564 10.95 5.61 -5.20
N SER A 565 11.29 5.42 -3.93
CA SER A 565 11.86 6.47 -3.08
C SER A 565 13.21 6.98 -3.60
N ASP A 566 14.03 6.11 -4.18
CA ASP A 566 15.32 6.47 -4.76
C ASP A 566 15.11 7.23 -6.07
N ILE A 567 14.15 6.81 -6.90
CA ILE A 567 13.75 7.55 -8.11
C ILE A 567 13.35 8.99 -7.76
N ASN A 568 12.51 9.17 -6.73
CA ASN A 568 12.09 10.51 -6.29
C ASN A 568 13.25 11.34 -5.74
N ARG A 569 14.17 10.72 -5.01
CA ARG A 569 15.34 11.42 -4.44
C ARG A 569 16.32 11.85 -5.53
N ASP A 570 16.58 10.98 -6.51
CA ASP A 570 17.64 11.18 -7.50
C ASP A 570 17.19 12.01 -8.71
N TYR A 571 15.89 11.94 -9.06
CA TYR A 571 15.31 12.58 -10.25
C TYR A 571 14.17 13.57 -9.95
N GLY A 572 13.74 13.69 -8.69
CA GLY A 572 12.66 14.56 -8.24
C GLY A 572 11.28 13.91 -8.30
N VAL A 573 10.33 14.47 -7.53
CA VAL A 573 8.96 13.94 -7.39
C VAL A 573 8.22 13.88 -8.73
N GLU A 574 8.43 14.85 -9.62
CA GLU A 574 7.84 14.84 -10.97
C GLU A 574 8.24 13.59 -11.77
N ALA A 575 9.44 13.04 -11.53
CA ALA A 575 9.89 11.84 -12.20
C ALA A 575 9.16 10.58 -11.70
N GLY A 576 8.98 10.44 -10.39
CA GLY A 576 8.15 9.36 -9.85
C GLY A 576 6.70 9.43 -10.32
N ASP A 577 6.14 10.64 -10.36
CA ASP A 577 4.77 10.87 -10.85
C ASP A 577 4.58 10.38 -12.30
N ARG A 578 5.53 10.72 -13.19
CA ARG A 578 5.48 10.25 -14.58
C ARG A 578 5.70 8.75 -14.73
N VAL A 579 6.56 8.14 -13.90
CA VAL A 579 6.75 6.68 -13.86
C VAL A 579 5.42 6.00 -13.53
N LEU A 580 4.70 6.47 -12.50
CA LEU A 580 3.40 5.91 -12.11
C LEU A 580 2.33 6.10 -13.18
N GLN A 581 2.26 7.28 -13.81
CA GLN A 581 1.35 7.54 -14.91
C GLN A 581 1.57 6.57 -16.09
N GLN A 582 2.83 6.39 -16.48
CA GLN A 582 3.17 5.51 -17.60
C GLN A 582 2.93 4.04 -17.27
N LEU A 583 3.21 3.61 -16.04
CA LEU A 583 2.91 2.28 -15.53
C LEU A 583 1.40 2.00 -15.58
N ALA A 584 0.60 2.91 -15.04
CA ALA A 584 -0.86 2.80 -15.02
C ALA A 584 -1.44 2.68 -16.43
N GLN A 585 -1.00 3.55 -17.36
CA GLN A 585 -1.41 3.50 -18.77
C GLN A 585 -1.02 2.18 -19.44
N THR A 586 0.19 1.70 -19.18
CA THR A 586 0.70 0.45 -19.75
C THR A 586 -0.14 -0.74 -19.30
N ILE A 587 -0.49 -0.84 -18.02
CA ILE A 587 -1.31 -1.94 -17.51
C ILE A 587 -2.75 -1.82 -18.04
N ALA A 588 -3.33 -0.62 -18.01
CA ALA A 588 -4.68 -0.38 -18.49
C ALA A 588 -4.87 -0.75 -19.98
N ALA A 589 -3.87 -0.46 -20.82
CA ALA A 589 -3.91 -0.77 -22.25
C ALA A 589 -3.84 -2.29 -22.55
N HIS A 590 -3.38 -3.10 -21.60
CA HIS A 590 -3.16 -4.54 -21.79
C HIS A 590 -4.11 -5.42 -20.97
N GLY A 591 -5.00 -4.83 -20.16
CA GLY A 591 -6.01 -5.52 -19.36
C GLY A 591 -7.29 -5.86 -20.15
N ARG A 592 -8.12 -6.77 -19.61
CA ARG A 592 -9.44 -7.12 -20.16
C ARG A 592 -10.49 -6.10 -19.70
N GLN A 593 -11.58 -5.95 -20.44
CA GLN A 593 -12.71 -5.07 -20.05
C GLN A 593 -13.36 -5.45 -18.69
N ILE A 594 -13.17 -6.68 -18.24
CA ILE A 594 -13.70 -7.18 -16.96
C ILE A 594 -12.68 -7.05 -15.81
N ASP A 595 -11.44 -6.68 -16.11
CA ASP A 595 -10.39 -6.53 -15.10
C ASP A 595 -10.53 -5.16 -14.42
N TYR A 596 -10.19 -5.11 -13.14
CA TYR A 596 -10.27 -3.88 -12.35
C TYR A 596 -8.87 -3.45 -11.95
N LEU A 597 -8.49 -2.23 -12.34
CA LEU A 597 -7.20 -1.64 -12.01
C LEU A 597 -7.40 -0.37 -11.18
N CYS A 598 -6.71 -0.29 -10.04
CA CYS A 598 -6.73 0.88 -9.17
C CYS A 598 -5.37 1.14 -8.53
N ARG A 599 -5.15 2.36 -8.06
CA ARG A 599 -4.03 2.70 -7.20
C ARG A 599 -4.37 2.40 -5.74
N LEU A 600 -3.47 1.71 -5.04
CA LEU A 600 -3.62 1.41 -3.62
C LEU A 600 -3.10 2.56 -2.76
N ASP A 601 -1.88 3.02 -3.04
CA ASP A 601 -1.19 4.09 -2.32
C ASP A 601 -0.07 4.74 -3.17
N SER A 602 0.97 5.28 -2.55
CA SER A 602 2.03 6.08 -3.19
C SER A 602 2.65 5.42 -4.41
N ASP A 603 2.99 4.13 -4.32
CA ASP A 603 3.84 3.41 -5.26
C ASP A 603 3.24 2.06 -5.67
N ARG A 604 2.05 1.71 -5.16
CA ARG A 604 1.41 0.42 -5.41
C ARG A 604 0.10 0.52 -6.18
N LEU A 605 -0.08 -0.43 -7.09
CA LEU A 605 -1.30 -0.65 -7.87
C LEU A 605 -1.91 -2.01 -7.53
N LEU A 606 -3.24 -2.10 -7.60
CA LEU A 606 -4.00 -3.34 -7.48
C LEU A 606 -4.70 -3.65 -8.80
N LEU A 607 -4.44 -4.86 -9.30
CA LEU A 607 -5.13 -5.45 -10.44
C LEU A 607 -5.97 -6.64 -9.96
N VAL A 608 -7.30 -6.54 -10.02
CA VAL A 608 -8.22 -7.65 -9.74
C VAL A 608 -8.66 -8.28 -11.05
N LEU A 609 -8.56 -9.61 -11.12
CA LEU A 609 -8.80 -10.43 -12.30
C LEU A 609 -9.96 -11.41 -12.01
N PRO A 610 -11.22 -11.02 -12.29
CA PRO A 610 -12.35 -11.93 -12.24
C PRO A 610 -12.18 -13.07 -13.24
N GLU A 611 -12.74 -14.23 -12.89
CA GLU A 611 -12.74 -15.45 -13.71
C GLU A 611 -11.33 -15.85 -14.17
N CYS A 612 -10.33 -15.60 -13.31
CA CYS A 612 -8.92 -15.85 -13.58
C CYS A 612 -8.30 -16.67 -12.45
N ALA A 613 -7.79 -17.85 -12.78
CA ALA A 613 -7.04 -18.70 -11.86
C ALA A 613 -5.60 -18.18 -11.66
N GLU A 614 -4.96 -18.55 -10.55
CA GLU A 614 -3.65 -18.06 -10.11
C GLU A 614 -2.58 -18.22 -11.19
N VAL A 615 -2.54 -19.38 -11.87
CA VAL A 615 -1.60 -19.66 -12.97
C VAL A 615 -1.74 -18.68 -14.13
N ASN A 616 -2.97 -18.26 -14.45
CA ASN A 616 -3.22 -17.29 -15.51
C ASN A 616 -2.92 -15.86 -15.04
N ALA A 617 -3.25 -15.55 -13.78
CA ALA A 617 -2.90 -14.27 -13.16
C ALA A 617 -1.38 -14.06 -13.11
N TYR A 618 -0.63 -15.12 -12.79
CA TYR A 618 0.84 -15.15 -12.85
C TYR A 618 1.38 -14.82 -14.23
N ARG A 619 0.84 -15.45 -15.28
CA ARG A 619 1.24 -15.18 -16.68
C ARG A 619 0.95 -13.74 -17.08
N ILE A 620 -0.17 -13.18 -16.65
CA ILE A 620 -0.52 -11.77 -16.88
C ILE A 620 0.48 -10.86 -16.17
N ALA A 621 0.78 -11.13 -14.90
CA ALA A 621 1.74 -10.37 -14.12
C ALA A 621 3.17 -10.43 -14.73
N MET A 622 3.63 -11.61 -15.17
CA MET A 622 4.92 -11.74 -15.86
C MET A 622 4.97 -10.89 -17.14
N ARG A 623 3.89 -10.91 -17.93
CA ARG A 623 3.80 -10.07 -19.12
C ARG A 623 3.84 -8.58 -18.77
N ILE A 624 3.21 -8.15 -17.68
CA ILE A 624 3.27 -6.77 -17.23
C ILE A 624 4.71 -6.41 -16.83
N GLU A 625 5.40 -7.24 -16.05
CA GLU A 625 6.81 -7.00 -15.67
C GLU A 625 7.69 -6.78 -16.91
N MET A 626 7.58 -7.65 -17.92
CA MET A 626 8.31 -7.53 -19.18
C MET A 626 7.97 -6.27 -20.00
N LEU A 627 6.74 -5.75 -19.86
CA LEU A 627 6.33 -4.50 -20.52
C LEU A 627 6.86 -3.28 -19.76
N VAL A 628 6.89 -3.35 -18.43
CA VAL A 628 7.37 -2.27 -17.57
C VAL A 628 8.88 -2.08 -17.69
N ASP A 629 9.65 -3.15 -17.84
CA ASP A 629 11.11 -3.04 -18.06
C ASP A 629 11.49 -2.26 -19.33
N LYS A 630 10.54 -2.11 -20.27
CA LYS A 630 10.72 -1.32 -21.50
C LYS A 630 10.31 0.14 -21.34
N ILE A 631 9.73 0.52 -20.20
CA ILE A 631 9.33 1.90 -19.93
C ILE A 631 10.59 2.73 -19.69
N VAL A 632 10.73 3.80 -20.46
CA VAL A 632 11.75 4.83 -20.27
C VAL A 632 11.02 6.17 -20.18
N VAL A 633 11.16 6.85 -19.05
CA VAL A 633 10.55 8.15 -18.81
C VAL A 633 11.62 9.22 -18.92
N GLU A 634 11.39 10.23 -19.76
CA GLU A 634 12.29 11.36 -19.91
C GLU A 634 11.82 12.53 -19.03
N VAL A 635 12.70 12.98 -18.11
CA VAL A 635 12.44 14.09 -17.20
C VAL A 635 13.69 14.96 -17.12
N ASN A 636 13.55 16.24 -17.44
CA ASN A 636 14.65 17.21 -17.44
C ASN A 636 15.89 16.75 -18.24
N GLY A 637 15.67 16.04 -19.37
CA GLY A 637 16.72 15.52 -20.24
C GLY A 637 17.46 14.27 -19.70
N LYS A 638 17.00 13.68 -18.59
CA LYS A 638 17.49 12.40 -18.06
C LYS A 638 16.48 11.29 -18.34
N GLN A 639 16.98 10.11 -18.69
CA GLN A 639 16.18 8.90 -18.88
C GLN A 639 16.10 8.11 -17.57
N VAL A 640 14.88 7.97 -17.05
CA VAL A 640 14.56 7.19 -15.86
C VAL A 640 13.97 5.86 -16.27
N ARG A 641 14.51 4.78 -15.71
CA ARG A 641 13.97 3.41 -15.87
C ARG A 641 13.44 2.93 -14.53
N CYS A 642 12.43 2.09 -14.56
CA CYS A 642 11.85 1.49 -13.36
C CYS A 642 11.65 -0.01 -13.57
N SER A 643 11.71 -0.77 -12.48
CA SER A 643 11.22 -2.14 -12.42
C SER A 643 10.06 -2.24 -11.43
N VAL A 644 9.38 -3.37 -11.45
CA VAL A 644 8.23 -3.65 -10.58
C VAL A 644 8.35 -5.04 -9.99
N SER A 645 7.99 -5.15 -8.72
CA SER A 645 7.77 -6.43 -8.03
C SER A 645 6.27 -6.67 -7.91
N MET A 646 5.83 -7.93 -8.03
CA MET A 646 4.41 -8.28 -8.00
C MET A 646 4.12 -9.50 -7.14
N GLY A 647 3.08 -9.40 -6.32
CA GLY A 647 2.50 -10.52 -5.58
C GLY A 647 1.16 -10.92 -6.17
N VAL A 648 0.96 -12.22 -6.41
CA VAL A 648 -0.27 -12.79 -6.97
C VAL A 648 -0.94 -13.68 -5.94
N ALA A 649 -2.25 -13.55 -5.76
CA ALA A 649 -3.04 -14.45 -4.93
C ALA A 649 -4.40 -14.77 -5.55
N GLN A 650 -4.90 -15.98 -5.29
CA GLN A 650 -6.24 -16.42 -5.69
C GLN A 650 -7.13 -16.65 -4.48
N ARG A 651 -8.43 -16.36 -4.62
CA ARG A 651 -9.44 -16.75 -3.63
C ARG A 651 -9.46 -18.28 -3.44
N ASN A 652 -9.49 -18.69 -2.17
CA ASN A 652 -9.81 -20.04 -1.73
C ASN A 652 -10.95 -20.00 -0.68
N ASN A 653 -11.23 -21.11 -0.02
CA ASN A 653 -12.31 -21.19 0.98
C ASN A 653 -11.97 -20.49 2.30
N ASP A 654 -10.69 -20.27 2.58
CA ASP A 654 -10.17 -19.66 3.81
C ASP A 654 -10.02 -18.13 3.69
N VAL A 655 -10.25 -17.57 2.49
CA VAL A 655 -10.23 -16.12 2.23
C VAL A 655 -11.67 -15.60 2.25
N PRO A 656 -12.11 -14.89 3.32
CA PRO A 656 -13.51 -14.53 3.53
C PRO A 656 -13.98 -13.35 2.67
N ASN A 657 -13.07 -12.43 2.33
CA ASN A 657 -13.38 -11.17 1.66
C ASN A 657 -12.21 -10.70 0.76
N LEU A 658 -12.46 -9.60 0.03
CA LEU A 658 -11.46 -8.98 -0.85
C LEU A 658 -10.22 -8.48 -0.08
N GLU A 659 -10.40 -7.93 1.12
CA GLU A 659 -9.31 -7.42 1.96
C GLU A 659 -8.30 -8.54 2.26
N ALA A 660 -8.78 -9.70 2.71
CA ALA A 660 -7.92 -10.86 2.95
C ALA A 660 -7.26 -11.40 1.68
N LEU A 661 -7.88 -11.23 0.50
CA LEU A 661 -7.26 -11.60 -0.78
C LEU A 661 -6.10 -10.65 -1.14
N ILE A 662 -6.26 -9.35 -0.87
CA ILE A 662 -5.22 -8.34 -1.07
C ILE A 662 -4.06 -8.60 -0.12
N ASP A 663 -4.33 -8.82 1.18
CA ASP A 663 -3.31 -9.14 2.20
C ASP A 663 -2.46 -10.35 1.77
N ASN A 664 -3.11 -11.37 1.21
CA ASN A 664 -2.45 -12.56 0.67
C ASN A 664 -1.51 -12.24 -0.50
N ALA A 665 -1.92 -11.38 -1.42
CA ALA A 665 -1.05 -10.91 -2.50
C ALA A 665 0.09 -10.03 -1.97
N GLU A 666 -0.13 -9.22 -0.93
CA GLU A 666 0.93 -8.44 -0.28
C GLU A 666 1.99 -9.33 0.39
N ILE A 667 1.61 -10.48 0.96
CA ILE A 667 2.57 -11.46 1.49
C ILE A 667 3.47 -11.97 0.35
N ALA A 668 2.89 -12.34 -0.79
CA ALA A 668 3.67 -12.78 -1.95
C ALA A 668 4.56 -11.67 -2.51
N LEU A 669 4.09 -10.42 -2.50
CA LEU A 669 4.89 -9.25 -2.90
C LEU A 669 6.10 -9.05 -1.98
N LYS A 670 5.96 -9.25 -0.65
CA LYS A 670 7.09 -9.16 0.28
C LYS A 670 8.17 -10.18 -0.05
N VAL A 671 7.77 -11.41 -0.37
CA VAL A 671 8.69 -12.44 -0.85
C VAL A 671 9.39 -11.94 -2.12
N ALA A 672 8.64 -11.43 -3.09
CA ALA A 672 9.20 -10.89 -4.33
C ALA A 672 10.26 -9.79 -4.09
N LYS A 673 9.99 -8.87 -3.15
CA LYS A 673 10.96 -7.84 -2.79
C LYS A 673 12.22 -8.41 -2.13
N SER A 674 12.07 -9.43 -1.27
CA SER A 674 13.20 -10.05 -0.57
C SER A 674 14.09 -10.93 -1.44
N SER A 675 13.56 -11.52 -2.52
CA SER A 675 14.31 -12.39 -3.43
C SER A 675 15.00 -11.64 -4.58
N GLY A 676 15.31 -10.35 -4.40
CA GLY A 676 16.09 -9.55 -5.34
C GLY A 676 15.28 -8.62 -6.26
N LYS A 677 13.98 -8.42 -5.99
CA LYS A 677 13.07 -7.53 -6.74
C LYS A 677 12.91 -7.91 -8.22
N ARG A 678 12.09 -7.17 -8.97
CA ARG A 678 11.88 -7.39 -10.42
C ARG A 678 11.41 -8.81 -10.78
N HIS A 679 10.45 -9.34 -10.03
CA HIS A 679 9.82 -10.60 -10.37
C HIS A 679 8.42 -10.72 -9.76
N VAL A 680 7.73 -11.76 -10.21
CA VAL A 680 6.36 -12.07 -9.83
C VAL A 680 6.39 -13.30 -8.94
N VAL A 681 5.71 -13.23 -7.79
CA VAL A 681 5.57 -14.37 -6.89
C VAL A 681 4.09 -14.65 -6.65
N CYS A 682 3.68 -15.92 -6.76
CA CYS A 682 2.36 -16.36 -6.35
C CYS A 682 2.37 -16.76 -4.87
N LEU A 683 1.29 -16.50 -4.15
CA LEU A 683 1.16 -17.01 -2.78
C LEU A 683 1.08 -18.54 -2.75
N GLY A 684 0.42 -19.16 -3.75
CA GLY A 684 0.47 -20.62 -3.93
C GLY A 684 1.91 -21.12 -4.04
N ASN A 685 2.77 -20.37 -4.73
CA ASN A 685 4.20 -20.64 -4.81
C ASN A 685 4.95 -20.25 -3.52
N CYS A 686 4.56 -19.23 -2.74
CA CYS A 686 5.19 -18.99 -1.42
C CYS A 686 5.03 -20.19 -0.46
N GLN A 687 3.97 -20.98 -0.66
CA GLN A 687 3.76 -22.24 0.06
C GLN A 687 4.43 -23.45 -0.64
N ASP A 688 4.88 -23.32 -1.90
CA ASP A 688 5.44 -24.40 -2.76
C ASP A 688 6.87 -24.16 -3.33
N THR A 689 7.50 -22.99 -3.25
CA THR A 689 8.75 -22.65 -4.00
C THR A 689 9.98 -22.35 -3.17
N ALA A 690 9.91 -22.37 -1.83
CA ALA A 690 11.12 -22.47 -1.01
C ALA A 690 11.52 -23.93 -0.73
N GLY A 691 10.57 -24.88 -0.85
CA GLY A 691 10.80 -26.30 -0.52
C GLY A 691 10.98 -27.23 -1.72
N MET A 692 10.35 -26.99 -2.87
CA MET A 692 10.10 -28.09 -3.81
C MET A 692 11.20 -28.34 -4.86
N MET A 693 12.04 -27.36 -5.21
CA MET A 693 13.11 -27.57 -6.21
C MET A 693 14.42 -28.12 -5.61
N ALA A 694 14.68 -27.87 -4.31
CA ALA A 694 15.79 -28.51 -3.60
C ALA A 694 15.39 -29.87 -3.01
N ALA A 695 14.12 -30.03 -2.63
CA ALA A 695 13.64 -31.29 -2.05
C ALA A 695 13.37 -32.38 -3.09
N ASP A 696 12.94 -32.12 -4.34
CA ASP A 696 12.55 -33.22 -5.24
C ASP A 696 13.75 -34.11 -5.66
N ASP A 697 14.95 -33.55 -5.84
CA ASP A 697 16.16 -34.35 -6.10
C ASP A 697 16.64 -35.09 -4.83
N GLN A 698 16.49 -34.47 -3.66
CA GLN A 698 16.94 -35.02 -2.37
C GLN A 698 15.97 -36.07 -1.79
N VAL A 699 14.66 -35.89 -2.01
CA VAL A 699 13.58 -36.82 -1.65
C VAL A 699 13.67 -38.05 -2.53
N ARG A 700 14.00 -37.89 -3.82
CA ARG A 700 14.19 -39.00 -4.76
C ARG A 700 15.35 -39.90 -4.33
N GLU A 701 16.53 -39.34 -4.09
CA GLU A 701 17.72 -40.09 -3.65
C GLU A 701 17.51 -40.81 -2.30
N ARG A 702 16.66 -40.28 -1.41
CA ARG A 702 16.43 -40.83 -0.06
C ARG A 702 15.32 -41.85 0.06
N LEU A 703 14.23 -41.68 -0.70
CA LEU A 703 13.12 -42.62 -0.70
C LEU A 703 13.38 -43.85 -1.60
N GLU A 704 14.42 -43.81 -2.44
CA GLU A 704 14.84 -44.94 -3.29
C GLU A 704 15.25 -46.19 -2.50
N HIS A 705 15.70 -46.04 -1.25
CA HIS A 705 16.23 -47.13 -0.43
C HIS A 705 15.33 -47.58 0.72
N LEU A 706 14.14 -46.98 0.86
CA LEU A 706 13.21 -47.27 1.95
C LEU A 706 11.99 -48.03 1.43
N ALA A 707 11.47 -48.95 2.25
CA ALA A 707 10.20 -49.60 1.99
C ALA A 707 9.01 -48.75 2.47
N ALA A 708 7.85 -48.93 1.86
CA ALA A 708 6.60 -48.27 2.26
C ALA A 708 6.26 -48.50 3.74
N SER A 709 6.59 -49.67 4.28
CA SER A 709 6.45 -50.02 5.71
C SER A 709 7.20 -49.09 6.66
N GLU A 710 8.31 -48.49 6.22
CA GLU A 710 9.18 -47.66 7.07
C GLU A 710 8.66 -46.23 7.21
N ILE A 711 7.87 -45.76 6.25
CA ILE A 711 7.38 -44.38 6.18
C ILE A 711 5.85 -44.24 6.32
N MET A 712 5.14 -45.36 6.44
CA MET A 712 3.69 -45.37 6.59
C MET A 712 3.24 -44.96 8.00
N THR A 713 2.05 -44.37 8.10
CA THR A 713 1.37 -44.18 9.39
C THR A 713 0.54 -45.42 9.74
N SER A 714 0.76 -46.00 10.92
CA SER A 714 0.04 -47.15 11.47
C SER A 714 -0.36 -46.87 12.94
N PRO A 715 -1.53 -47.34 13.45
CA PRO A 715 -2.52 -48.22 12.80
C PRO A 715 -3.54 -47.47 11.94
N ILE A 716 -4.13 -48.18 10.98
CA ILE A 716 -5.22 -47.66 10.14
C ILE A 716 -6.54 -48.29 10.54
N LEU A 717 -7.55 -47.45 10.71
CA LEU A 717 -8.92 -47.90 10.97
C LEU A 717 -9.48 -48.57 9.71
N THR A 718 -10.04 -49.77 9.84
CA THR A 718 -10.73 -50.48 8.75
C THR A 718 -12.21 -50.67 9.07
N ILE A 719 -13.04 -50.71 8.04
CA ILE A 719 -14.49 -50.94 8.14
C ILE A 719 -14.83 -52.24 7.41
N LYS A 720 -15.73 -53.08 7.93
CA LYS A 720 -16.11 -54.30 7.22
C LYS A 720 -17.13 -54.01 6.14
N GLN A 721 -17.05 -54.70 5.01
CA GLN A 721 -18.02 -54.56 3.93
C GLN A 721 -19.46 -54.96 4.34
N SER A 722 -19.59 -55.79 5.38
CA SER A 722 -20.85 -56.23 5.99
C SER A 722 -21.36 -55.27 7.07
N ASP A 723 -20.60 -54.22 7.42
CA ASP A 723 -21.08 -53.21 8.36
C ASP A 723 -22.21 -52.41 7.74
N LYS A 724 -23.13 -51.97 8.59
CA LYS A 724 -24.18 -51.03 8.17
C LYS A 724 -23.58 -49.64 8.03
N ILE A 725 -24.03 -48.89 7.03
CA ILE A 725 -23.61 -47.51 6.75
C ILE A 725 -23.71 -46.62 8.00
N ALA A 726 -24.73 -46.80 8.83
CA ALA A 726 -24.90 -46.04 10.07
C ALA A 726 -23.77 -46.28 11.09
N ALA A 727 -23.33 -47.54 11.25
CA ALA A 727 -22.23 -47.88 12.16
C ALA A 727 -20.89 -47.37 11.60
N ALA A 728 -20.66 -47.55 10.30
CA ALA A 728 -19.47 -47.04 9.59
C ALA A 728 -19.35 -45.51 9.73
N THR A 729 -20.47 -44.78 9.60
CA THR A 729 -20.49 -43.32 9.71
C THR A 729 -20.22 -42.84 11.13
N GLN A 730 -20.83 -43.48 12.14
CA GLN A 730 -20.53 -43.15 13.54
C GLN A 730 -19.05 -43.39 13.86
N LEU A 731 -18.48 -44.47 13.34
CA LEU A 731 -17.07 -44.79 13.55
C LEU A 731 -16.15 -43.72 12.92
N LEU A 732 -16.40 -43.33 11.67
CA LEU A 732 -15.61 -42.28 11.01
C LEU A 732 -15.71 -40.92 11.72
N ILE A 733 -16.92 -40.52 12.14
CA ILE A 733 -17.14 -39.26 12.88
C ILE A 733 -16.43 -39.30 14.23
N LYS A 734 -16.57 -40.40 14.97
CA LYS A 734 -16.00 -40.54 16.32
C LYS A 734 -14.47 -40.49 16.28
N GLU A 735 -13.86 -41.17 15.32
CA GLU A 735 -12.41 -41.27 15.18
C GLU A 735 -11.83 -40.12 14.33
N GLY A 736 -12.67 -39.23 13.78
CA GLY A 736 -12.25 -38.04 13.04
C GLY A 736 -11.61 -38.32 11.68
N PHE A 737 -11.95 -39.45 11.04
CA PHE A 737 -11.40 -39.83 9.73
C PHE A 737 -12.38 -39.54 8.59
N ASN A 738 -11.90 -38.89 7.52
CA ASN A 738 -12.74 -38.52 6.37
C ASN A 738 -12.97 -39.70 5.39
N SER A 739 -12.17 -40.78 5.51
CA SER A 739 -12.28 -41.99 4.70
C SER A 739 -11.58 -43.16 5.39
N ALA A 740 -12.03 -44.39 5.15
CA ALA A 740 -11.37 -45.60 5.64
C ALA A 740 -11.37 -46.72 4.58
N PRO A 741 -10.33 -47.57 4.56
CA PRO A 741 -10.34 -48.82 3.81
C PRO A 741 -11.44 -49.76 4.30
N VAL A 742 -12.08 -50.42 3.34
CA VAL A 742 -13.09 -51.43 3.57
C VAL A 742 -12.49 -52.82 3.37
N VAL A 743 -12.73 -53.71 4.32
CA VAL A 743 -12.21 -55.08 4.33
C VAL A 743 -13.33 -56.12 4.28
N ASP A 744 -13.01 -57.31 3.77
CA ASP A 744 -13.89 -58.48 3.90
C ASP A 744 -13.88 -59.06 5.32
N GLU A 745 -14.65 -60.13 5.55
CA GLU A 745 -14.70 -60.79 6.87
C GLU A 745 -13.37 -61.43 7.29
N LYS A 746 -12.47 -61.65 6.33
CA LYS A 746 -11.13 -62.23 6.54
C LYS A 746 -10.05 -61.14 6.65
N GLY A 747 -10.41 -59.86 6.58
CA GLY A 747 -9.54 -58.69 6.71
C GLY A 747 -8.84 -58.23 5.43
N TYR A 748 -9.19 -58.77 4.27
CA TYR A 748 -8.60 -58.37 2.99
C TYR A 748 -9.23 -57.08 2.47
N LEU A 749 -8.41 -56.20 1.89
CA LEU A 749 -8.87 -54.94 1.28
C LEU A 749 -9.80 -55.24 0.10
N VAL A 750 -11.03 -54.71 0.14
CA VAL A 750 -12.05 -54.88 -0.91
C VAL A 750 -12.61 -53.55 -1.42
N GLY A 751 -12.32 -52.44 -0.74
CA GLY A 751 -12.79 -51.14 -1.17
C GLY A 751 -12.29 -49.99 -0.30
N ILE A 752 -12.71 -48.78 -0.63
CA ILE A 752 -12.54 -47.58 0.20
C ILE A 752 -13.89 -46.88 0.31
N ILE A 753 -14.16 -46.28 1.47
CA ILE A 753 -15.37 -45.51 1.68
C ILE A 753 -15.04 -44.15 2.31
N SER A 754 -15.59 -43.08 1.75
CA SER A 754 -15.46 -41.73 2.29
C SER A 754 -16.72 -41.30 3.04
N GLU A 755 -16.57 -40.31 3.92
CA GLU A 755 -17.69 -39.65 4.59
C GLU A 755 -18.72 -39.12 3.60
N LYS A 756 -18.26 -38.60 2.45
CA LYS A 756 -19.14 -38.10 1.38
C LYS A 756 -20.02 -39.20 0.80
N ASP A 757 -19.45 -40.39 0.58
CA ASP A 757 -20.18 -41.54 0.01
C ASP A 757 -21.26 -42.03 0.99
N LEU A 758 -20.91 -42.08 2.28
CA LEU A 758 -21.85 -42.40 3.36
C LEU A 758 -22.98 -41.36 3.46
N MET A 759 -22.64 -40.06 3.42
CA MET A 759 -23.61 -38.97 3.46
C MET A 759 -24.53 -38.94 2.23
N GLN A 760 -24.03 -39.31 1.06
CA GLN A 760 -24.84 -39.47 -0.14
C GLN A 760 -25.81 -40.65 0.00
N ALA A 761 -25.37 -41.76 0.59
CA ALA A 761 -26.22 -42.92 0.86
C ALA A 761 -27.31 -42.63 1.89
N PHE A 762 -27.05 -41.79 2.89
CA PHE A 762 -28.05 -41.34 3.88
C PHE A 762 -29.26 -40.60 3.30
N ARG A 763 -29.17 -40.10 2.07
CA ARG A 763 -30.30 -39.45 1.39
C ARG A 763 -31.35 -40.45 0.88
N ARG A 764 -31.06 -41.76 0.93
CA ARG A 764 -32.00 -42.81 0.50
C ARG A 764 -32.86 -43.28 1.69
N PRO A 765 -34.16 -43.57 1.49
CA PRO A 765 -35.07 -43.95 2.59
C PRO A 765 -34.64 -45.20 3.39
N GLU A 766 -33.82 -46.08 2.78
CA GLU A 766 -33.37 -47.36 3.35
C GLU A 766 -31.92 -47.31 3.90
N ALA A 767 -31.36 -46.12 4.12
CA ALA A 767 -29.95 -45.93 4.48
C ALA A 767 -29.51 -46.67 5.76
N GLY A 768 -30.41 -46.80 6.75
CA GLY A 768 -30.08 -47.44 8.04
C GLY A 768 -29.80 -48.95 7.96
N SER A 769 -30.30 -49.63 6.91
CA SER A 769 -30.11 -51.07 6.68
C SER A 769 -29.14 -51.39 5.54
N THR A 770 -28.68 -50.37 4.81
CA THR A 770 -27.77 -50.55 3.68
C THR A 770 -26.37 -50.93 4.18
N LEU A 771 -25.76 -51.93 3.55
CA LEU A 771 -24.40 -52.39 3.86
C LEU A 771 -23.36 -51.51 3.15
N VAL A 772 -22.19 -51.38 3.76
CA VAL A 772 -21.04 -50.64 3.21
C VAL A 772 -20.65 -51.15 1.82
N SER A 773 -20.75 -52.46 1.57
CA SER A 773 -20.48 -53.08 0.26
C SER A 773 -21.29 -52.51 -0.90
N GLY A 774 -22.48 -51.94 -0.63
CA GLY A 774 -23.34 -51.35 -1.66
C GLY A 774 -23.00 -49.90 -2.03
N VAL A 775 -22.05 -49.26 -1.33
CA VAL A 775 -21.75 -47.83 -1.45
C VAL A 775 -20.24 -47.55 -1.56
N MET A 776 -19.39 -48.47 -1.09
CA MET A 776 -17.94 -48.34 -1.21
C MET A 776 -17.47 -48.30 -2.68
N HIS A 777 -16.30 -47.69 -2.90
CA HIS A 777 -15.58 -47.79 -4.17
C HIS A 777 -14.69 -49.05 -4.14
N SER A 778 -14.89 -49.95 -5.09
CA SER A 778 -14.14 -51.21 -5.20
C SER A 778 -12.76 -51.06 -5.84
N GLU A 779 -12.53 -49.97 -6.59
CA GLU A 779 -11.24 -49.69 -7.21
C GLU A 779 -10.35 -48.92 -6.23
N VAL A 780 -9.45 -49.65 -5.56
CA VAL A 780 -8.50 -49.09 -4.61
C VAL A 780 -7.10 -49.27 -5.15
N VAL A 781 -6.36 -48.18 -5.25
CA VAL A 781 -4.92 -48.24 -5.51
C VAL A 781 -4.21 -48.45 -4.17
N SER A 782 -3.51 -49.57 -4.07
CA SER A 782 -2.72 -49.93 -2.89
C SER A 782 -1.31 -50.35 -3.30
N PHE A 783 -0.37 -50.16 -2.38
CA PHE A 783 1.02 -50.61 -2.52
C PHE A 783 1.32 -51.66 -1.46
N ASP A 784 2.20 -52.60 -1.76
CA ASP A 784 2.68 -53.57 -0.77
C ASP A 784 3.60 -52.86 0.24
N GLU A 785 3.63 -53.35 1.48
CA GLU A 785 4.49 -52.77 2.54
C GLU A 785 5.98 -52.86 2.21
N SER A 786 6.36 -53.77 1.31
CA SER A 786 7.73 -53.93 0.80
C SER A 786 8.03 -53.09 -0.44
N ASP A 787 7.03 -52.41 -1.02
CA ASP A 787 7.26 -51.57 -2.21
C ASP A 787 8.18 -50.39 -1.87
N PRO A 788 9.08 -49.98 -2.79
CA PRO A 788 9.90 -48.80 -2.59
C PRO A 788 9.06 -47.54 -2.35
N ALA A 789 9.39 -46.81 -1.28
CA ALA A 789 8.71 -45.58 -0.87
C ALA A 789 8.73 -44.51 -1.98
N ILE A 790 9.76 -44.50 -2.83
CA ILE A 790 9.85 -43.60 -3.97
C ILE A 790 8.71 -43.82 -4.98
N HIS A 791 8.33 -45.06 -5.26
CA HIS A 791 7.25 -45.34 -6.21
C HIS A 791 5.90 -44.83 -5.68
N VAL A 792 5.70 -44.92 -4.36
CA VAL A 792 4.53 -44.35 -3.68
C VAL A 792 4.53 -42.82 -3.78
N TYR A 793 5.69 -42.17 -3.59
CA TYR A 793 5.84 -40.72 -3.70
C TYR A 793 5.65 -40.22 -5.13
N GLU A 794 6.26 -40.87 -6.12
CA GLU A 794 6.11 -40.52 -7.55
C GLU A 794 4.65 -40.67 -7.98
N TYR A 795 3.99 -41.75 -7.56
CA TYR A 795 2.56 -41.95 -7.82
C TYR A 795 1.70 -40.84 -7.20
N LEU A 796 1.93 -40.49 -5.93
CA LEU A 796 1.24 -39.39 -5.25
C LEU A 796 1.54 -38.00 -5.85
N SER A 797 2.66 -37.85 -6.54
CA SER A 797 3.07 -36.60 -7.18
C SER A 797 2.49 -36.45 -8.60
N GLN A 798 2.19 -37.57 -9.27
CA GLN A 798 1.61 -37.59 -10.62
C GLN A 798 0.09 -37.76 -10.61
N ALA A 799 -0.46 -38.47 -9.63
CA ALA A 799 -1.89 -38.73 -9.50
C ALA A 799 -2.58 -37.64 -8.67
N ALA A 800 -3.82 -37.30 -9.02
CA ALA A 800 -4.67 -36.41 -8.23
C ALA A 800 -5.20 -37.06 -6.92
N MET A 801 -4.42 -37.97 -6.32
CA MET A 801 -4.75 -38.71 -5.10
C MET A 801 -3.98 -38.15 -3.91
N ARG A 802 -4.66 -37.98 -2.76
CA ARG A 802 -4.04 -37.34 -1.57
C ARG A 802 -3.29 -38.33 -0.67
N ARG A 803 -3.67 -39.61 -0.68
CA ARG A 803 -3.14 -40.69 0.16
C ARG A 803 -3.29 -42.03 -0.56
N VAL A 804 -2.42 -42.99 -0.26
CA VAL A 804 -2.53 -44.40 -0.71
C VAL A 804 -2.57 -45.33 0.48
N ILE A 805 -3.17 -46.51 0.30
CA ILE A 805 -3.25 -47.57 1.32
C ILE A 805 -2.08 -48.54 1.12
N ILE A 806 -1.42 -48.89 2.21
CA ILE A 806 -0.34 -49.87 2.25
C ILE A 806 -0.90 -51.17 2.79
N VAL A 807 -0.63 -52.27 2.07
CA VAL A 807 -1.10 -53.61 2.40
C VAL A 807 0.05 -54.57 2.68
N LYS A 808 -0.18 -55.54 3.56
CA LYS A 808 0.66 -56.72 3.76
C LYS A 808 -0.19 -57.95 3.52
N ASP A 809 0.20 -58.80 2.58
CA ASP A 809 -0.59 -59.98 2.17
C ASP A 809 -2.06 -59.62 1.83
N GLY A 810 -2.28 -58.45 1.20
CA GLY A 810 -3.61 -57.95 0.82
C GLY A 810 -4.45 -57.39 1.99
N ARG A 811 -3.89 -57.27 3.19
CA ARG A 811 -4.55 -56.67 4.37
C ARG A 811 -4.02 -55.26 4.63
N PRO A 812 -4.88 -54.26 4.89
CA PRO A 812 -4.41 -52.89 5.14
C PRO A 812 -3.61 -52.77 6.44
N VAL A 813 -2.39 -52.25 6.35
CA VAL A 813 -1.45 -52.11 7.48
C VAL A 813 -1.03 -50.66 7.74
N GLY A 814 -1.13 -49.79 6.73
CA GLY A 814 -0.69 -48.40 6.81
C GLY A 814 -1.29 -47.50 5.74
N VAL A 815 -1.07 -46.19 5.88
CA VAL A 815 -1.34 -45.21 4.82
C VAL A 815 -0.14 -44.30 4.62
N ILE A 816 0.11 -43.91 3.38
CA ILE A 816 1.15 -42.95 3.02
C ILE A 816 0.49 -41.74 2.33
N SER A 817 0.96 -40.55 2.68
CA SER A 817 0.58 -39.28 2.06
C SER A 817 1.82 -38.50 1.65
N ARG A 818 1.69 -37.57 0.69
CA ARG A 818 2.83 -36.74 0.24
C ARG A 818 3.50 -36.00 1.41
N GLY A 819 2.71 -35.51 2.36
CA GLY A 819 3.21 -34.87 3.59
C GLY A 819 3.80 -35.84 4.64
N ASN A 820 3.54 -37.15 4.58
CA ASN A 820 4.29 -38.14 5.37
C ASN A 820 5.69 -38.34 4.77
N CYS A 821 5.79 -38.52 3.46
CA CYS A 821 7.06 -38.67 2.75
C CYS A 821 8.02 -37.50 3.02
N LEU A 822 7.54 -36.26 2.90
CA LEU A 822 8.36 -35.07 3.11
C LEU A 822 8.82 -34.90 4.57
N ARG A 823 7.95 -35.23 5.54
CA ARG A 823 8.33 -35.17 6.97
C ARG A 823 9.41 -36.20 7.31
N TRP A 824 9.35 -37.39 6.73
CA TRP A 824 10.33 -38.44 6.97
C TRP A 824 11.71 -38.07 6.41
N VAL A 825 11.75 -37.48 5.22
CA VAL A 825 12.99 -36.97 4.60
C VAL A 825 13.66 -35.90 5.47
N HIS A 826 12.86 -35.01 6.07
CA HIS A 826 13.35 -33.97 6.98
C HIS A 826 13.79 -34.53 8.35
N GLN A 827 13.26 -35.68 8.78
CA GLN A 827 13.62 -36.33 10.04
C GLN A 827 14.98 -37.04 9.93
N LEU A 828 15.28 -37.66 8.78
CA LEU A 828 16.60 -38.21 8.44
C LEU A 828 17.71 -37.15 8.42
N ASP A 829 17.42 -35.92 7.94
CA ASP A 829 18.39 -34.81 7.92
C ASP A 829 18.88 -34.43 9.31
N VAL A 830 17.97 -34.48 10.28
CA VAL A 830 18.25 -34.14 11.67
C VAL A 830 19.03 -35.26 12.36
N GLU A 831 18.85 -36.52 11.96
CA GLU A 831 19.56 -37.67 12.53
C GLU A 831 20.96 -37.91 11.93
N MET A 832 21.23 -37.48 10.68
CA MET A 832 22.53 -37.68 10.00
C MET A 832 23.53 -36.52 10.08
N GLY A 833 23.20 -35.41 10.78
CA GLY A 833 24.18 -34.37 11.10
C GLY A 833 24.76 -33.59 9.90
N LEU A 834 24.03 -33.52 8.78
CA LEU A 834 24.40 -32.68 7.63
C LEU A 834 23.98 -31.23 7.89
N GLY A 835 24.75 -30.56 8.74
CA GLY A 835 24.66 -29.13 9.01
C GLY A 835 26.03 -28.50 9.01
N ASP A 836 26.73 -28.48 7.87
CA ASP A 836 27.84 -27.54 7.66
C ASP A 836 28.13 -27.26 6.17
N PRO A 837 27.67 -26.11 5.62
CA PRO A 837 27.94 -25.69 4.25
C PRO A 837 29.42 -25.39 3.95
N THR A 838 30.28 -25.24 4.96
CA THR A 838 31.66 -24.77 4.77
C THR A 838 32.59 -25.83 4.18
N LYS A 839 32.36 -27.12 4.46
CA LYS A 839 33.20 -28.21 3.91
C LYS A 839 33.09 -28.40 2.39
N LEU A 840 32.02 -27.90 1.77
CA LEU A 840 31.82 -27.98 0.32
C LEU A 840 32.61 -26.89 -0.42
N ALA A 841 32.85 -25.74 0.23
CA ALA A 841 33.56 -24.60 -0.33
C ALA A 841 35.07 -24.88 -0.45
N ASP A 842 35.68 -25.54 0.54
CA ASP A 842 37.12 -25.86 0.54
C ASP A 842 37.54 -26.81 -0.59
N VAL A 843 36.62 -27.63 -1.09
CA VAL A 843 36.87 -28.56 -2.22
C VAL A 843 36.84 -27.83 -3.56
N LEU A 844 35.99 -26.81 -3.69
CA LEU A 844 35.78 -26.05 -4.93
C LEU A 844 36.94 -25.08 -5.23
N ASP A 845 37.67 -24.62 -4.22
CA ASP A 845 38.79 -23.66 -4.38
C ASP A 845 40.15 -24.30 -4.75
N SER A 846 40.24 -25.63 -4.90
CA SER A 846 41.52 -26.32 -5.13
C SER A 846 42.00 -26.37 -6.60
N GLY A 847 41.23 -25.83 -7.55
CA GLY A 847 41.69 -25.57 -8.93
C GLY A 847 41.99 -26.79 -9.81
N ILE A 848 41.73 -28.01 -9.34
CA ILE A 848 41.76 -29.21 -10.17
C ILE A 848 40.35 -29.40 -10.69
N MET A 849 40.08 -29.21 -12.00
CA MET A 849 39.04 -29.91 -12.80
C MET A 849 38.73 -29.13 -14.09
N GLU A 850 39.45 -29.41 -15.19
CA GLU A 850 38.93 -29.05 -16.52
C GLU A 850 38.44 -30.24 -17.35
N THR A 851 38.61 -31.51 -16.93
CA THR A 851 38.16 -32.65 -17.77
C THR A 851 37.76 -33.94 -17.03
N ALA A 852 37.11 -33.90 -15.86
CA ALA A 852 36.58 -35.12 -15.22
C ALA A 852 35.06 -35.09 -15.01
N THR A 853 34.41 -36.24 -15.20
CA THR A 853 32.97 -36.43 -15.02
C THR A 853 32.62 -36.71 -13.55
N LEU A 854 31.43 -36.30 -13.07
CA LEU A 854 30.98 -36.44 -11.67
C LEU A 854 31.10 -37.86 -11.09
N SER A 855 31.00 -38.90 -11.93
CA SER A 855 31.26 -40.29 -11.52
C SER A 855 32.72 -40.53 -11.12
N GLN A 856 33.67 -39.94 -11.84
CA GLN A 856 35.10 -40.03 -11.55
C GLN A 856 35.46 -39.24 -10.28
N ILE A 857 34.75 -38.13 -10.00
CA ILE A 857 34.87 -37.36 -8.75
C ILE A 857 34.42 -38.21 -7.55
N ARG A 858 33.30 -38.92 -7.71
CA ARG A 858 32.72 -39.78 -6.68
C ARG A 858 33.60 -41.01 -6.38
N ASP A 859 34.27 -41.57 -7.40
CA ASP A 859 35.22 -42.67 -7.22
C ASP A 859 36.55 -42.23 -6.59
N ILE A 860 37.00 -41.00 -6.86
CA ILE A 860 38.16 -40.39 -6.18
C ILE A 860 37.84 -40.15 -4.70
N ILE A 861 36.66 -39.61 -4.38
CA ILE A 861 36.20 -39.41 -3.01
C ILE A 861 36.07 -40.74 -2.27
N LYS A 862 35.55 -41.80 -2.92
CA LYS A 862 35.49 -43.15 -2.34
C LYS A 862 36.86 -43.81 -2.16
N GLY A 863 37.84 -43.49 -3.00
CA GLY A 863 39.22 -43.97 -2.87
C GLY A 863 40.01 -43.28 -1.74
N MET A 864 39.64 -42.04 -1.38
CA MET A 864 40.29 -41.27 -0.32
C MET A 864 39.84 -41.68 1.09
N ASP A 865 38.62 -42.21 1.24
CA ASP A 865 38.11 -42.75 2.52
C ASP A 865 38.69 -44.14 2.89
N GLN A 866 39.58 -44.72 2.07
CA GLN A 866 40.21 -46.03 2.34
C GLN A 866 41.74 -46.01 2.45
N ALA A 867 42.41 -44.86 2.54
CA ALA A 867 43.85 -44.81 2.77
C ALA A 867 44.20 -44.52 4.25
N PRO A 868 44.93 -45.40 4.95
CA PRO A 868 45.35 -45.16 6.32
C PRO A 868 46.52 -44.18 6.39
N THR A 869 46.50 -43.32 7.41
CA THR A 869 47.59 -42.41 7.78
C THR A 869 48.92 -43.14 7.98
N ALA A 870 49.93 -42.89 7.15
CA ALA A 870 51.35 -43.01 7.53
C ALA A 870 52.31 -42.34 6.53
N GLY A 871 53.03 -41.32 7.01
CA GLY A 871 54.48 -41.17 6.83
C GLY A 871 55.08 -40.92 5.44
N SER A 872 55.51 -39.66 5.24
CA SER A 872 56.81 -39.28 4.68
C SER A 872 57.12 -39.52 3.18
N ILE A 873 57.89 -38.55 2.64
CA ILE A 873 58.88 -38.65 1.55
C ILE A 873 58.50 -38.08 0.16
N ASP A 874 59.24 -37.01 -0.15
CA ASP A 874 59.81 -36.54 -1.42
C ASP A 874 58.95 -36.13 -2.64
N ARG A 875 59.02 -34.81 -2.91
CA ARG A 875 59.70 -34.19 -4.08
C ARG A 875 59.59 -34.93 -5.43
N LEU A 876 58.89 -34.31 -6.38
CA LEU A 876 59.41 -33.68 -7.63
C LEU A 876 58.47 -33.83 -8.84
N SER A 877 58.30 -32.68 -9.53
CA SER A 877 58.06 -32.51 -10.98
C SER A 877 56.77 -33.13 -11.55
N PHE A 878 55.81 -32.39 -12.13
CA PHE A 878 55.87 -31.28 -13.09
C PHE A 878 54.56 -30.50 -13.07
#